data_AF-A0A837L8E0-F1
#
_entry.id   AF-A0A837L8E0-F1
#
_cell.length_a   1.000
_cell.length_b   1.000
_cell.length_c   1.000
_cell.angle_alpha   90.00
_cell.angle_beta   90.00
_cell.angle_gamma   90.00
#
_symmetry.space_group_name_H-M   'P 1'
#
loop_
_entity.id
_entity.type
_entity.pdbx_description
1 polymer ?
#
loop_
_entity_poly.entity_id
_entity_poly.type
_entity_poly.pdbx_seq_one_letter_code
_entity_poly.pdbx_strand_id
1 'polypeptide(L)'
;MLNRITVQLPVEGLLFWKLTGREAMSESFALTLTVLGTDARIDRSKLLGQPVTVTIPTQSLLTSRYINGKITRVAVSAVELTGTRYAVYQLTVEPDLWPMKRDRNLRIFQGQTVPQIVKTLLGEHQVNVEDKLTGSYRVWDYCVQYQESSLDFISRLMELEGIAYHFRHEADKHTLVLTDAATQYQPFSGYEVIPYHQTPSGGSTDEEGISQWALEDSVTPGIYSLDDYDFRKPNAWLFQAQQNPASPKPGSIDVYDWPGRFVDKGHGEFYARIRQERWQVEHQQIQATATAAGIAPGHTFTLTNAPFFSDNGEYLVTAAGYHLEENRYASGEGETIHRTDFTVIPASVAYRPAQSTAWPRTYGPQTAKVVGPKGESIWTDKYGRVKVKFHWDRLAKGDDTSSCWVRVSSAWAGQGYGGVQIPRVGDEVVVDFINGDPDRPIITGRVYNDASMPPWALPAAATQMGFMSRTKDGSVDNANALRFEDKAGAEQVWIQAERNMDTSVKNDETHSVGGARSHYVKKNELHRVEANQTQAVKGGTEILTGKGKLDAAVEQYVIASGTKLRLVSGESAIELNANGKINLIGKEFNFFVEGDGYITTGGKLHLNTSGTKPGTTAPGSGHKGDIDAAVQAKFAPEKQKKGGAAKAPATQTAQSATKAPVAQTAQSATKPGRIDNRVVKSVMASEGSAGEQGGRRELYGFRKGNGNAYDKILAARNKYGQGSAEEFEEVSKAMSASAKSAGALNFTDPGKQGAITSLAHMRGPSGAQAILNSMESGEIAKTGTLTPEAITKIENMSPADFQQNLLKARVEYDKAIYGNTITTQGGKQYNWWDRYGTGLQKRYAREADEFLKLSGE
;
A
#
# COMPACT_ATOMS: atom_id res chain seq x y z
N MET A 1 -53.73 7.87 53.30
CA MET A 1 -52.60 7.10 52.72
C MET A 1 -52.34 7.46 51.25
N LEU A 2 -52.70 8.66 50.77
CA LEU A 2 -52.69 9.01 49.33
C LEU A 2 -51.34 9.58 48.81
N ASN A 3 -50.37 9.88 49.67
CA ASN A 3 -49.11 10.55 49.29
C ASN A 3 -47.84 9.70 49.54
N ARG A 4 -47.94 8.37 49.54
CA ARG A 4 -46.78 7.49 49.82
C ARG A 4 -46.28 6.81 48.55
N ILE A 5 -44.96 6.74 48.37
CA ILE A 5 -44.35 5.95 47.29
C ILE A 5 -44.66 4.45 47.50
N THR A 6 -45.09 3.79 46.44
CA THR A 6 -45.39 2.36 46.44
C THR A 6 -44.55 1.61 45.41
N VAL A 7 -44.44 0.30 45.56
CA VAL A 7 -43.68 -0.55 44.65
C VAL A 7 -44.52 -1.76 44.25
N GLN A 8 -44.55 -2.06 42.96
CA GLN A 8 -45.10 -3.28 42.40
C GLN A 8 -43.96 -4.24 42.07
N LEU A 9 -43.99 -5.42 42.70
CA LEU A 9 -42.99 -6.48 42.59
C LEU A 9 -43.66 -7.79 42.17
N PRO A 10 -42.94 -8.76 41.59
CA PRO A 10 -43.49 -10.07 41.22
C PRO A 10 -43.83 -10.95 42.45
N VAL A 11 -43.48 -10.50 43.65
CA VAL A 11 -43.77 -11.15 44.93
C VAL A 11 -44.47 -10.17 45.85
N GLU A 12 -45.41 -10.66 46.64
CA GLU A 12 -46.16 -9.86 47.61
C GLU A 12 -45.40 -9.70 48.94
N GLY A 13 -45.82 -8.75 49.77
CA GLY A 13 -45.32 -8.58 51.14
C GLY A 13 -44.02 -7.75 51.27
N LEU A 14 -43.56 -7.14 50.17
CA LEU A 14 -42.45 -6.19 50.18
C LEU A 14 -42.95 -4.76 50.05
N LEU A 15 -42.46 -3.88 50.91
CA LEU A 15 -42.89 -2.48 51.00
C LEU A 15 -41.74 -1.54 50.62
N PHE A 16 -42.04 -0.46 49.90
CA PHE A 16 -41.05 0.56 49.54
C PHE A 16 -40.44 1.20 50.80
N TRP A 17 -39.12 1.33 50.83
CA TRP A 17 -38.42 2.11 51.85
C TRP A 17 -37.56 3.21 51.25
N LYS A 18 -36.65 2.87 50.32
CA LYS A 18 -35.75 3.86 49.69
C LYS A 18 -35.53 3.61 48.21
N LEU A 19 -35.34 4.67 47.44
CA LEU A 19 -34.77 4.62 46.09
C LEU A 19 -33.60 5.60 46.00
N THR A 20 -32.44 5.10 45.61
CA THR A 20 -31.27 5.93 45.31
C THR A 20 -30.63 5.54 43.99
N GLY A 21 -30.16 6.52 43.22
CA GLY A 21 -29.48 6.25 41.96
C GLY A 21 -29.61 7.39 40.98
N ARG A 22 -28.99 7.27 39.80
CA ARG A 22 -28.95 8.31 38.78
C ARG A 22 -29.50 7.80 37.45
N GLU A 23 -30.30 8.63 36.81
CA GLU A 23 -30.71 8.53 35.42
C GLU A 23 -30.11 9.71 34.65
N ALA A 24 -29.70 9.50 33.41
CA ALA A 24 -29.17 10.56 32.57
C ALA A 24 -29.43 10.30 31.08
N MET A 25 -29.44 11.39 30.31
CA MET A 25 -29.45 11.35 28.86
C MET A 25 -28.25 10.55 28.35
N SER A 26 -28.52 9.65 27.40
CA SER A 26 -27.56 8.79 26.73
C SER A 26 -26.79 7.85 27.66
N GLU A 27 -27.34 7.56 28.84
CA GLU A 27 -26.78 6.61 29.80
C GLU A 27 -27.82 5.54 30.18
N SER A 28 -27.37 4.30 30.38
CA SER A 28 -28.24 3.27 30.97
C SER A 28 -28.37 3.50 32.46
N PHE A 29 -29.60 3.69 32.95
CA PHE A 29 -29.83 3.86 34.38
C PHE A 29 -29.47 2.62 35.20
N ALA A 30 -29.08 2.86 36.45
CA ALA A 30 -28.90 1.84 37.46
C ALA A 30 -29.34 2.41 38.82
N LEU A 31 -30.44 1.89 39.35
CA LEU A 31 -31.08 2.37 40.56
C LEU A 31 -31.01 1.32 41.66
N THR A 32 -30.85 1.77 42.90
CA THR A 32 -30.88 0.94 44.10
C THR A 32 -32.22 1.14 44.79
N LEU A 33 -33.08 0.13 44.69
CA LEU A 33 -34.38 0.09 45.34
C LEU A 33 -34.28 -0.75 46.61
N THR A 34 -34.54 -0.15 47.76
CA THR A 34 -34.55 -0.81 49.06
C THR A 34 -35.99 -1.02 49.51
N VAL A 35 -36.37 -2.28 49.74
CA VAL A 35 -37.70 -2.68 50.18
C VAL A 35 -37.64 -3.51 51.46
N LEU A 36 -38.69 -3.42 52.27
CA LEU A 36 -38.81 -4.07 53.57
C LEU A 36 -39.80 -5.23 53.49
N GLY A 37 -39.41 -6.38 54.03
CA GLY A 37 -40.29 -7.52 54.24
C GLY A 37 -40.32 -7.94 55.71
N THR A 38 -41.47 -8.41 56.17
CA THR A 38 -41.62 -9.07 57.47
C THR A 38 -41.25 -10.56 57.42
N ASP A 39 -41.21 -11.15 56.21
CA ASP A 39 -40.73 -12.52 55.96
C ASP A 39 -39.37 -12.52 55.24
N ALA A 40 -38.35 -13.10 55.87
CA ALA A 40 -37.02 -13.25 55.31
C ALA A 40 -36.88 -14.45 54.35
N ARG A 41 -37.92 -15.27 54.17
CA ARG A 41 -37.90 -16.51 53.38
C ARG A 41 -38.35 -16.34 51.93
N ILE A 42 -38.53 -15.11 51.46
CA ILE A 42 -38.90 -14.86 50.06
C ILE A 42 -37.83 -15.47 49.13
N ASP A 43 -38.29 -16.25 48.16
CA ASP A 43 -37.41 -16.85 47.16
C ASP A 43 -36.89 -15.75 46.22
N ARG A 44 -35.67 -15.29 46.53
CA ARG A 44 -34.97 -14.23 45.80
C ARG A 44 -34.78 -14.54 44.32
N SER A 45 -34.75 -15.81 43.93
CA SER A 45 -34.59 -16.19 42.52
C SER A 45 -35.79 -15.76 41.67
N LYS A 46 -36.99 -15.65 42.28
CA LYS A 46 -38.21 -15.16 41.63
C LYS A 46 -38.21 -13.66 41.37
N LEU A 47 -37.30 -12.90 41.99
CA LEU A 47 -37.15 -11.47 41.75
C LEU A 47 -36.23 -11.20 40.55
N LEU A 48 -35.20 -12.01 40.35
CA LEU A 48 -34.18 -11.77 39.33
C LEU A 48 -34.77 -11.83 37.91
N GLY A 49 -34.44 -10.82 37.09
CA GLY A 49 -34.90 -10.66 35.72
C GLY A 49 -36.35 -10.20 35.57
N GLN A 50 -37.11 -10.09 36.66
CA GLN A 50 -38.50 -9.66 36.65
C GLN A 50 -38.62 -8.13 36.65
N PRO A 51 -39.73 -7.58 36.11
CA PRO A 51 -40.01 -6.16 36.16
C PRO A 51 -40.34 -5.69 37.58
N VAL A 52 -40.01 -4.44 37.87
CA VAL A 52 -40.42 -3.71 39.06
C VAL A 52 -40.83 -2.30 38.67
N THR A 53 -41.93 -1.83 39.26
CA THR A 53 -42.39 -0.44 39.07
C THR A 53 -42.43 0.24 40.43
N VAL A 54 -41.80 1.40 40.55
CA VAL A 54 -41.97 2.33 41.66
C VAL A 54 -42.97 3.38 41.23
N THR A 55 -44.04 3.57 42.00
CA THR A 55 -45.07 4.59 41.76
C THR A 55 -44.84 5.74 42.73
N ILE A 56 -44.49 6.91 42.19
CA ILE A 56 -44.23 8.15 42.91
C ILE A 56 -45.48 9.04 42.77
N PRO A 57 -46.16 9.36 43.89
CA PRO A 57 -47.27 10.30 43.89
C PRO A 57 -46.82 11.68 43.41
N THR A 58 -47.67 12.40 42.69
CA THR A 58 -47.46 13.81 42.35
C THR A 58 -48.52 14.66 43.05
N GLN A 59 -48.33 15.98 43.11
CA GLN A 59 -49.37 16.88 43.66
C GLN A 59 -50.72 16.78 42.93
N SER A 60 -50.72 16.36 41.66
CA SER A 60 -51.95 16.08 40.92
C SER A 60 -52.45 14.67 41.24
N LEU A 61 -53.65 14.58 41.82
CA LEU A 61 -54.33 13.33 42.14
C LEU A 61 -54.66 12.45 40.91
N LEU A 62 -54.53 13.00 39.70
CA LEU A 62 -54.84 12.33 38.43
C LEU A 62 -53.60 11.78 37.72
N THR A 63 -52.39 12.13 38.17
CA THR A 63 -51.13 11.75 37.50
C THR A 63 -50.15 11.19 38.52
N SER A 64 -49.63 9.98 38.28
CA SER A 64 -48.53 9.40 39.05
C SER A 64 -47.31 9.29 38.16
N ARG A 65 -46.12 9.45 38.75
CA ARG A 65 -44.87 9.18 38.07
C ARG A 65 -44.47 7.73 38.31
N TYR A 66 -43.94 7.09 37.28
CA TYR A 66 -43.43 5.72 37.38
C TYR A 66 -41.92 5.71 37.19
N ILE A 67 -41.27 4.75 37.85
CA ILE A 67 -39.92 4.29 37.51
C ILE A 67 -40.01 2.78 37.35
N ASN A 68 -39.99 2.34 36.09
CA ASN A 68 -40.03 0.93 35.69
C ASN A 68 -38.65 0.44 35.24
N GLY A 69 -38.29 -0.79 35.62
CA GLY A 69 -37.09 -1.48 35.15
C GLY A 69 -37.08 -2.96 35.52
N LYS A 70 -35.95 -3.63 35.30
CA LYS A 70 -35.76 -5.05 35.66
C LYS A 70 -34.81 -5.21 36.83
N ILE A 71 -35.09 -6.17 37.70
CA ILE A 71 -34.24 -6.49 38.86
C ILE A 71 -33.05 -7.35 38.39
N THR A 72 -31.85 -6.79 38.39
CA THR A 72 -30.64 -7.49 37.92
C THR A 72 -29.79 -8.06 39.05
N ARG A 73 -29.99 -7.56 40.28
CA ARG A 73 -29.31 -8.06 41.48
C ARG A 73 -30.23 -7.92 42.69
N VAL A 74 -30.14 -8.90 43.60
CA VAL A 74 -30.83 -8.90 44.89
C VAL A 74 -29.82 -9.14 45.99
N ALA A 75 -29.77 -8.27 46.99
CA ALA A 75 -29.06 -8.48 48.24
C ALA A 75 -30.05 -8.42 49.40
N VAL A 76 -29.83 -9.21 50.46
CA VAL A 76 -30.71 -9.24 51.63
C VAL A 76 -29.89 -9.14 52.88
N SER A 77 -30.30 -8.26 53.79
CA SER A 77 -29.76 -8.13 55.14
C SER A 77 -30.89 -8.15 56.17
N ALA A 78 -30.56 -8.46 57.42
CA ALA A 78 -31.49 -8.30 58.52
C ALA A 78 -31.16 -7.00 59.25
N VAL A 79 -32.16 -6.14 59.43
CA VAL A 79 -32.00 -4.89 60.18
C VAL A 79 -33.08 -4.83 61.25
N GLU A 80 -32.66 -4.54 62.48
CA GLU A 80 -33.59 -4.28 63.57
C GLU A 80 -33.98 -2.81 63.52
N LEU A 81 -35.26 -2.54 63.24
CA LEU A 81 -35.82 -1.20 63.18
C LEU A 81 -36.90 -1.09 64.26
N THR A 82 -36.72 -0.17 65.20
CA THR A 82 -37.70 0.13 66.27
C THR A 82 -38.21 -1.12 67.00
N GLY A 83 -37.29 -2.06 67.32
CA GLY A 83 -37.60 -3.30 68.04
C GLY A 83 -38.26 -4.41 67.20
N THR A 84 -38.42 -4.21 65.89
CA THR A 84 -38.90 -5.24 64.95
C THR A 84 -37.78 -5.62 63.98
N ARG A 85 -37.54 -6.92 63.81
CA ARG A 85 -36.56 -7.43 62.85
C ARG A 85 -37.17 -7.48 61.45
N TYR A 86 -36.71 -6.60 60.56
CA TYR A 86 -37.10 -6.60 59.15
C TYR A 86 -36.05 -7.31 58.29
N ALA A 87 -36.51 -7.96 57.22
CA ALA A 87 -35.67 -8.35 56.11
C ALA A 87 -35.60 -7.17 55.13
N VAL A 88 -34.40 -6.63 54.94
CA VAL A 88 -34.14 -5.52 54.03
C VAL A 88 -33.60 -6.09 52.72
N TYR A 89 -34.36 -5.90 51.64
CA TYR A 89 -33.97 -6.31 50.30
C TYR A 89 -33.47 -5.09 49.54
N GLN A 90 -32.24 -5.16 49.06
CA GLN A 90 -31.65 -4.16 48.18
C GLN A 90 -31.63 -4.74 46.76
N LEU A 91 -32.41 -4.13 45.88
CA LEU A 91 -32.61 -4.51 44.50
C LEU A 91 -31.85 -3.53 43.60
N THR A 92 -31.03 -4.04 42.68
CA THR A 92 -30.50 -3.23 41.57
C THR A 92 -31.49 -3.29 40.42
N VAL A 93 -31.98 -2.13 40.00
CA VAL A 93 -32.98 -1.96 38.94
C VAL A 93 -32.31 -1.29 37.74
N GLU A 94 -32.34 -1.95 36.59
CA GLU A 94 -31.69 -1.51 35.35
C GLU A 94 -32.66 -1.67 34.16
N PRO A 95 -32.44 -0.97 33.03
CA PRO A 95 -33.28 -1.09 31.85
C PRO A 95 -33.06 -2.41 31.11
N ASP A 96 -33.89 -2.64 30.11
CA ASP A 96 -33.78 -3.75 29.15
C ASP A 96 -32.47 -3.74 28.35
N LEU A 97 -31.63 -2.70 28.47
CA LEU A 97 -30.26 -2.69 27.95
C LEU A 97 -29.29 -3.59 28.72
N TRP A 98 -29.64 -4.05 29.93
CA TRP A 98 -28.71 -4.80 30.76
C TRP A 98 -28.07 -6.03 30.09
N PRO A 99 -28.80 -6.88 29.34
CA PRO A 99 -28.18 -8.00 28.62
C PRO A 99 -27.09 -7.54 27.64
N MET A 100 -27.27 -6.38 27.02
CA MET A 100 -26.32 -5.78 26.07
C MET A 100 -25.06 -5.24 26.74
N LYS A 101 -25.06 -5.05 28.07
CA LYS A 101 -23.84 -4.77 28.87
C LYS A 101 -23.02 -6.02 29.13
N ARG A 102 -23.62 -7.20 28.99
CA ARG A 102 -23.07 -8.49 29.42
C ARG A 102 -22.65 -9.38 28.27
N ASP A 103 -23.08 -9.07 27.06
CA ASP A 103 -22.64 -9.78 25.87
C ASP A 103 -21.31 -9.23 25.34
N ARG A 104 -20.74 -9.95 24.39
CA ARG A 104 -19.54 -9.55 23.66
C ARG A 104 -19.55 -10.26 22.32
N ASN A 105 -19.46 -9.51 21.22
CA ASN A 105 -19.66 -10.09 19.90
C ASN A 105 -18.70 -9.55 18.83
N LEU A 106 -18.72 -10.23 17.69
CA LEU A 106 -17.94 -9.97 16.49
C LEU A 106 -18.90 -10.07 15.30
N ARG A 107 -19.31 -8.93 14.73
CA ARG A 107 -20.34 -8.87 13.68
C ARG A 107 -19.99 -7.80 12.65
N ILE A 108 -20.40 -8.04 11.41
CA ILE A 108 -20.25 -7.11 10.30
C ILE A 108 -21.65 -6.66 9.86
N PHE A 109 -21.84 -5.34 9.78
CA PHE A 109 -23.01 -4.68 9.23
C PHE A 109 -22.62 -3.99 7.92
N GLN A 110 -23.42 -4.18 6.87
CA GLN A 110 -23.15 -3.63 5.54
C GLN A 110 -24.41 -3.01 4.97
N GLY A 111 -24.26 -1.87 4.29
CA GLY A 111 -25.35 -1.19 3.58
C GLY A 111 -26.47 -0.71 4.49
N GLN A 112 -26.16 -0.33 5.73
CA GLN A 112 -27.14 0.09 6.74
C GLN A 112 -26.77 1.45 7.33
N THR A 113 -27.77 2.21 7.77
CA THR A 113 -27.57 3.41 8.58
C THR A 113 -27.38 3.05 10.05
N VAL A 114 -26.75 3.92 10.84
CA VAL A 114 -26.60 3.71 12.28
C VAL A 114 -27.95 3.49 12.98
N PRO A 115 -29.02 4.27 12.73
CA PRO A 115 -30.33 3.97 13.31
C PRO A 115 -30.87 2.57 12.97
N GLN A 116 -30.61 2.04 11.77
CA GLN A 116 -31.01 0.67 11.41
C GLN A 116 -30.24 -0.37 12.22
N ILE A 117 -28.92 -0.17 12.38
CA ILE A 117 -28.06 -1.05 13.20
C ILE A 117 -28.52 -1.02 14.67
N VAL A 118 -28.72 0.16 15.23
CA VAL A 118 -29.17 0.38 16.61
C VAL A 118 -30.51 -0.31 16.85
N LYS A 119 -31.51 -0.07 15.99
CA LYS A 119 -32.83 -0.72 16.11
C LYS A 119 -32.77 -2.23 15.97
N THR A 120 -31.91 -2.75 15.10
CA THR A 120 -31.73 -4.20 14.94
C THR A 120 -31.26 -4.83 16.26
N LEU A 121 -30.22 -4.26 16.88
CA LEU A 121 -29.68 -4.78 18.13
C LEU A 121 -30.64 -4.58 19.31
N LEU A 122 -31.28 -3.41 19.42
CA LEU A 122 -32.30 -3.17 20.45
C LEU A 122 -33.48 -4.16 20.32
N GLY A 123 -33.90 -4.46 19.09
CA GLY A 123 -34.96 -5.43 18.81
C GLY A 123 -34.56 -6.88 19.15
N GLU A 124 -33.32 -7.29 18.87
CA GLU A 124 -32.79 -8.61 19.26
C GLU A 124 -32.84 -8.83 20.79
N HIS A 125 -32.74 -7.75 21.56
CA HIS A 125 -32.82 -7.76 23.03
C HIS A 125 -34.19 -7.35 23.60
N GLN A 126 -35.21 -7.21 22.75
CA GLN A 126 -36.59 -6.88 23.14
C GLN A 126 -36.71 -5.55 23.91
N VAL A 127 -35.85 -4.58 23.60
CA VAL A 127 -35.95 -3.24 24.19
C VAL A 127 -37.11 -2.49 23.52
N ASN A 128 -37.99 -1.89 24.32
CA ASN A 128 -39.03 -0.99 23.78
C ASN A 128 -38.36 0.29 23.28
N VAL A 129 -38.55 0.62 22.00
CA VAL A 129 -37.92 1.79 21.37
C VAL A 129 -38.97 2.69 20.74
N GLU A 130 -38.83 3.99 20.97
CA GLU A 130 -39.50 5.03 20.20
C GLU A 130 -38.45 5.82 19.41
N ASP A 131 -38.66 5.94 18.10
CA ASP A 131 -37.79 6.71 17.22
C ASP A 131 -38.39 8.09 16.96
N LYS A 132 -37.74 9.14 17.47
CA LYS A 132 -38.09 10.54 17.18
C LYS A 132 -37.04 11.24 16.31
N LEU A 133 -36.10 10.52 15.72
CA LEU A 133 -35.01 11.10 14.94
C LEU A 133 -35.55 11.85 13.71
N THR A 134 -34.96 13.00 13.40
CA THR A 134 -35.35 13.86 12.28
C THR A 134 -34.23 14.07 11.26
N GLY A 135 -32.99 13.75 11.64
CA GLY A 135 -31.81 13.84 10.80
C GLY A 135 -31.76 12.82 9.68
N SER A 136 -30.97 13.13 8.66
CA SER A 136 -30.59 12.18 7.60
C SER A 136 -29.25 11.55 7.93
N TYR A 137 -29.22 10.23 8.03
CA TYR A 137 -28.02 9.46 8.41
C TYR A 137 -27.42 8.75 7.21
N ARG A 138 -26.09 8.72 7.14
CA ARG A 138 -25.39 8.05 6.04
C ARG A 138 -25.57 6.54 6.07
N VAL A 139 -25.50 5.93 4.89
CA VAL A 139 -25.37 4.48 4.77
C VAL A 139 -23.91 4.10 4.94
N TRP A 140 -23.64 3.19 5.87
CA TRP A 140 -22.31 2.64 6.08
C TRP A 140 -22.11 1.43 5.16
N ASP A 141 -21.14 1.53 4.26
CA ASP A 141 -20.75 0.41 3.38
C ASP A 141 -20.27 -0.79 4.20
N TYR A 142 -19.59 -0.52 5.33
CA TYR A 142 -18.99 -1.52 6.20
C TYR A 142 -18.83 -0.95 7.62
N CYS A 143 -19.38 -1.63 8.61
CA CYS A 143 -19.27 -1.28 10.02
C CYS A 143 -19.18 -2.56 10.87
N VAL A 144 -18.19 -2.64 11.76
CA VAL A 144 -17.83 -3.86 12.49
C VAL A 144 -18.04 -3.63 13.98
N GLN A 145 -18.82 -4.51 14.62
CA GLN A 145 -18.78 -4.72 16.06
C GLN A 145 -17.59 -5.63 16.35
N TYR A 146 -16.56 -5.13 17.05
CA TYR A 146 -15.30 -5.86 17.21
C TYR A 146 -14.89 -6.04 18.68
N GLN A 147 -15.15 -7.25 19.20
CA GLN A 147 -14.79 -7.65 20.57
C GLN A 147 -15.32 -6.70 21.67
N GLU A 148 -16.45 -6.08 21.42
CA GLU A 148 -17.13 -5.13 22.31
C GLU A 148 -18.53 -5.65 22.64
N SER A 149 -19.12 -5.11 23.72
CA SER A 149 -20.51 -5.41 24.06
C SER A 149 -21.47 -4.78 23.04
N SER A 150 -22.69 -5.28 22.94
CA SER A 150 -23.69 -4.69 22.04
C SER A 150 -24.10 -3.30 22.50
N LEU A 151 -24.06 -3.01 23.81
CA LEU A 151 -24.27 -1.66 24.31
C LEU A 151 -23.15 -0.71 23.89
N ASP A 152 -21.88 -1.09 24.10
CA ASP A 152 -20.74 -0.24 23.71
C ASP A 152 -20.76 0.06 22.20
N PHE A 153 -21.10 -0.96 21.41
CA PHE A 153 -21.21 -0.82 19.96
C PHE A 153 -22.27 0.20 19.54
N ILE A 154 -23.49 0.11 20.07
CA ILE A 154 -24.53 1.10 19.73
C ILE A 154 -24.21 2.47 20.33
N SER A 155 -23.62 2.54 21.52
CA SER A 155 -23.27 3.79 22.21
C SER A 155 -22.25 4.56 21.38
N ARG A 156 -21.12 3.97 20.98
CA ARG A 156 -20.12 4.70 20.18
C ARG A 156 -20.64 5.17 18.82
N LEU A 157 -21.59 4.43 18.23
CA LEU A 157 -22.22 4.82 16.96
C LEU A 157 -23.21 5.98 17.15
N MET A 158 -24.02 5.93 18.20
CA MET A 158 -24.90 7.04 18.57
C MET A 158 -24.09 8.29 18.96
N GLU A 159 -22.99 8.12 19.70
CA GLU A 159 -22.03 9.18 20.04
C GLU A 159 -21.37 9.80 18.79
N LEU A 160 -21.16 9.01 17.74
CA LEU A 160 -20.63 9.48 16.45
C LEU A 160 -21.67 10.28 15.66
N GLU A 161 -22.88 9.74 15.54
CA GLU A 161 -23.97 10.35 14.75
C GLU A 161 -24.73 11.45 15.51
N GLY A 162 -24.38 11.69 16.79
CA GLY A 162 -25.03 12.69 17.63
C GLY A 162 -26.43 12.29 18.10
N ILE A 163 -26.75 11.00 18.09
CA ILE A 163 -28.02 10.45 18.56
C ILE A 163 -27.97 10.36 20.08
N ALA A 164 -28.93 10.96 20.75
CA ALA A 164 -29.15 10.83 22.18
C ALA A 164 -30.30 9.85 22.46
N TYR A 165 -30.36 9.37 23.69
CA TYR A 165 -31.53 8.63 24.16
C TYR A 165 -31.87 8.95 25.62
N HIS A 166 -33.12 8.70 26.01
CA HIS A 166 -33.55 8.69 27.42
C HIS A 166 -34.62 7.63 27.62
N PHE A 167 -35.02 7.41 28.87
CA PHE A 167 -36.07 6.46 29.22
C PHE A 167 -37.34 7.19 29.61
N ARG A 168 -38.45 6.84 28.95
CA ARG A 168 -39.79 7.18 29.43
C ARG A 168 -40.34 5.99 30.19
N HIS A 169 -40.73 6.19 31.44
CA HIS A 169 -41.29 5.15 32.29
C HIS A 169 -42.82 5.28 32.33
N GLU A 170 -43.47 4.14 32.16
CA GLU A 170 -44.91 3.95 32.26
C GLU A 170 -45.17 2.89 33.35
N ALA A 171 -46.44 2.65 33.70
CA ALA A 171 -46.79 1.78 34.81
C ALA A 171 -46.30 0.33 34.64
N ASP A 172 -46.24 -0.16 33.41
CA ASP A 172 -45.97 -1.56 33.05
C ASP A 172 -44.69 -1.75 32.22
N LYS A 173 -44.07 -0.67 31.74
CA LYS A 173 -42.90 -0.71 30.86
C LYS A 173 -42.04 0.54 30.97
N HIS A 174 -40.84 0.47 30.41
CA HIS A 174 -40.00 1.62 30.11
C HIS A 174 -39.63 1.58 28.63
N THR A 175 -39.60 2.75 27.99
CA THR A 175 -39.32 2.92 26.55
C THR A 175 -38.08 3.76 26.37
N LEU A 176 -37.11 3.26 25.61
CA LEU A 176 -35.95 4.02 25.17
C LEU A 176 -36.37 4.93 24.01
N VAL A 177 -36.24 6.25 24.18
CA VAL A 177 -36.62 7.25 23.19
C VAL A 177 -35.37 7.81 22.53
N LEU A 178 -35.22 7.62 21.22
CA LEU A 178 -34.10 8.14 20.42
C LEU A 178 -34.41 9.57 19.95
N THR A 179 -33.46 10.49 20.15
CA THR A 179 -33.58 11.91 19.80
C THR A 179 -32.30 12.46 19.16
N ASP A 180 -32.42 13.48 18.31
CA ASP A 180 -31.31 14.17 17.64
C ASP A 180 -31.50 15.70 17.50
N ALA A 181 -32.58 16.26 18.02
CA ALA A 181 -32.88 17.69 17.94
C ALA A 181 -33.53 18.20 19.23
N ALA A 182 -33.32 19.48 19.54
CA ALA A 182 -33.88 20.14 20.73
C ALA A 182 -35.41 20.17 20.76
N THR A 183 -36.07 20.25 19.60
CA THR A 183 -37.53 20.38 19.48
C THR A 183 -38.31 19.10 19.80
N GLN A 184 -37.63 17.97 20.04
CA GLN A 184 -38.27 16.67 20.28
C GLN A 184 -38.66 16.43 21.74
N TYR A 185 -38.09 17.20 22.67
CA TYR A 185 -38.35 17.09 24.10
C TYR A 185 -39.68 17.75 24.45
N GLN A 186 -40.34 17.22 25.47
CA GLN A 186 -41.64 17.70 25.94
C GLN A 186 -41.62 17.74 27.46
N PRO A 187 -42.39 18.66 28.07
CA PRO A 187 -42.46 18.71 29.51
C PRO A 187 -43.09 17.45 30.09
N PHE A 188 -42.70 17.12 31.32
CA PHE A 188 -43.40 16.08 32.06
C PHE A 188 -44.80 16.62 32.41
N SER A 189 -45.85 15.83 32.13
CA SER A 189 -47.23 16.29 32.26
C SER A 189 -47.53 16.72 33.71
N GLY A 190 -48.06 17.94 33.87
CA GLY A 190 -48.33 18.55 35.18
C GLY A 190 -47.13 19.26 35.82
N TYR A 191 -45.98 19.28 35.14
CA TYR A 191 -44.73 19.93 35.56
C TYR A 191 -44.18 20.85 34.46
N GLU A 192 -45.06 21.43 33.64
CA GLU A 192 -44.69 22.37 32.57
C GLU A 192 -43.98 23.61 33.12
N VAL A 193 -44.36 24.02 34.34
CA VAL A 193 -43.78 25.15 35.07
C VAL A 193 -43.41 24.68 36.48
N ILE A 194 -42.16 24.91 36.89
CA ILE A 194 -41.68 24.55 38.24
C ILE A 194 -41.12 25.82 38.90
N PRO A 195 -41.68 26.26 40.04
CA PRO A 195 -41.18 27.44 40.74
C PRO A 195 -39.91 27.12 41.54
N TYR A 196 -39.03 28.10 41.63
CA TYR A 196 -38.00 28.15 42.66
C TYR A 196 -38.60 28.69 43.96
N HIS A 197 -38.46 27.92 45.04
CA HIS A 197 -38.95 28.29 46.36
C HIS A 197 -37.82 28.91 47.18
N GLN A 198 -37.94 30.20 47.46
CA GLN A 198 -37.04 30.87 48.38
C GLN A 198 -37.52 30.63 49.81
N THR A 199 -36.86 29.73 50.55
CA THR A 199 -37.11 29.55 51.99
C THR A 199 -36.28 30.56 52.80
N PRO A 200 -36.90 31.52 53.52
CA PRO A 200 -36.18 32.34 54.50
C PRO A 200 -35.56 31.46 55.58
N SER A 201 -34.52 31.92 56.27
CA SER A 201 -33.83 31.15 57.32
C SER A 201 -34.81 30.53 58.32
N GLY A 202 -35.02 29.21 58.23
CA GLY A 202 -35.91 28.43 59.11
C GLY A 202 -37.34 28.17 58.62
N GLY A 203 -37.71 28.56 57.40
CA GLY A 203 -39.03 28.25 56.80
C GLY A 203 -39.06 26.91 56.04
N SER A 204 -40.18 26.19 56.10
CA SER A 204 -40.49 25.03 55.24
C SER A 204 -41.63 25.38 54.28
N THR A 205 -41.64 24.76 53.09
CA THR A 205 -42.76 24.84 52.14
C THR A 205 -43.37 23.46 51.95
N ASP A 206 -44.70 23.40 51.84
CA ASP A 206 -45.45 22.17 51.54
C ASP A 206 -45.63 21.97 50.01
N GLU A 207 -45.21 22.96 49.20
CA GLU A 207 -45.28 22.90 47.73
C GLU A 207 -44.03 22.28 47.11
N GLU A 208 -44.23 21.45 46.08
CA GLU A 208 -43.16 20.95 45.25
C GLU A 208 -42.48 22.09 44.48
N GLY A 209 -41.15 22.03 44.34
CA GLY A 209 -40.41 23.00 43.54
C GLY A 209 -38.90 22.82 43.64
N ILE A 210 -38.17 23.82 43.16
CA ILE A 210 -36.71 23.84 43.15
C ILE A 210 -36.23 24.66 44.36
N SER A 211 -35.26 24.15 45.11
CA SER A 211 -34.73 24.78 46.32
C SER A 211 -33.27 25.19 46.21
N GLN A 212 -32.53 24.65 45.24
CA GLN A 212 -31.16 25.07 44.93
C GLN A 212 -30.99 25.17 43.41
N TRP A 213 -30.25 26.19 42.99
CA TRP A 213 -29.95 26.48 41.59
C TRP A 213 -28.55 27.08 41.50
N ALA A 214 -27.63 26.36 40.86
CA ALA A 214 -26.22 26.71 40.76
C ALA A 214 -25.75 26.60 39.30
N LEU A 215 -25.35 27.73 38.71
CA LEU A 215 -24.86 27.79 37.34
C LEU A 215 -23.37 27.48 37.30
N GLU A 216 -22.97 26.77 36.25
CA GLU A 216 -21.60 26.41 35.94
C GLU A 216 -21.33 26.71 34.46
N ASP A 217 -20.47 27.69 34.20
CA ASP A 217 -19.97 28.00 32.86
C ASP A 217 -18.54 27.48 32.70
N SER A 218 -18.26 26.80 31.59
CA SER A 218 -16.95 26.22 31.30
C SER A 218 -16.37 26.72 29.97
N VAL A 219 -15.03 26.87 29.94
CA VAL A 219 -14.32 27.22 28.71
C VAL A 219 -14.22 25.97 27.84
N THR A 220 -14.84 26.01 26.67
CA THR A 220 -14.72 24.96 25.67
C THR A 220 -13.83 25.39 24.49
N PRO A 221 -13.23 24.43 23.77
CA PRO A 221 -12.39 24.74 22.61
C PRO A 221 -13.13 25.58 21.55
N GLY A 222 -12.36 26.37 20.80
CA GLY A 222 -12.89 27.35 19.86
C GLY A 222 -13.07 26.82 18.44
N ILE A 223 -12.35 25.77 18.04
CA ILE A 223 -12.45 25.12 16.73
C ILE A 223 -12.32 23.61 16.91
N TYR A 224 -13.19 22.86 16.22
CA TYR A 224 -13.02 21.43 16.00
C TYR A 224 -12.70 21.19 14.53
N SER A 225 -11.61 20.50 14.25
CA SER A 225 -11.17 20.16 12.91
C SER A 225 -10.89 18.67 12.78
N LEU A 226 -11.14 18.12 11.59
CA LEU A 226 -11.00 16.70 11.31
C LEU A 226 -10.72 16.47 9.84
N ASP A 227 -10.01 15.39 9.53
CA ASP A 227 -9.67 15.02 8.16
C ASP A 227 -9.73 13.50 7.95
N ASP A 228 -9.75 13.08 6.69
CA ASP A 228 -9.69 11.67 6.31
C ASP A 228 -9.08 11.48 4.91
N TYR A 229 -8.93 10.21 4.48
CA TYR A 229 -8.42 9.87 3.16
C TYR A 229 -9.30 8.85 2.46
N ASP A 230 -9.76 9.19 1.25
CA ASP A 230 -10.41 8.25 0.33
C ASP A 230 -9.53 7.99 -0.89
N PHE A 231 -9.05 6.75 -1.02
CA PHE A 231 -8.22 6.32 -2.16
C PHE A 231 -8.94 6.42 -3.52
N ARG A 232 -10.28 6.49 -3.54
CA ARG A 232 -11.06 6.68 -4.77
C ARG A 232 -10.98 8.13 -5.27
N LYS A 233 -10.63 9.06 -4.37
CA LYS A 233 -10.52 10.50 -4.62
C LYS A 233 -9.20 11.02 -3.96
N PRO A 234 -8.02 10.51 -4.35
CA PRO A 234 -6.78 10.65 -3.56
C PRO A 234 -6.27 12.09 -3.42
N ASN A 235 -6.72 13.01 -4.27
CA ASN A 235 -6.37 14.44 -4.22
C ASN A 235 -7.51 15.31 -3.66
N ALA A 236 -8.61 14.71 -3.18
CA ALA A 236 -9.71 15.47 -2.60
C ALA A 236 -9.30 16.06 -1.25
N TRP A 237 -9.58 17.34 -1.06
CA TRP A 237 -9.43 18.02 0.22
C TRP A 237 -10.62 17.68 1.12
N LEU A 238 -10.42 16.73 2.05
CA LEU A 238 -11.47 16.25 2.94
C LEU A 238 -11.53 17.00 4.28
N PHE A 239 -10.48 17.77 4.62
CA PHE A 239 -10.41 18.54 5.86
C PHE A 239 -11.63 19.44 6.08
N GLN A 240 -12.30 19.23 7.22
CA GLN A 240 -13.41 20.04 7.70
C GLN A 240 -13.07 20.67 9.03
N ALA A 241 -13.58 21.87 9.25
CA ALA A 241 -13.47 22.58 10.52
C ALA A 241 -14.76 23.31 10.84
N GLN A 242 -15.13 23.35 12.12
CA GLN A 242 -16.28 24.08 12.65
C GLN A 242 -15.86 24.96 13.82
N GLN A 243 -16.27 26.22 13.79
CA GLN A 243 -16.03 27.17 14.87
C GLN A 243 -17.07 26.98 15.96
N ASN A 244 -16.63 27.06 17.22
CA ASN A 244 -17.51 27.08 18.37
C ASN A 244 -17.78 28.53 18.80
N PRO A 245 -18.99 29.08 18.54
CA PRO A 245 -19.32 30.45 18.88
C PRO A 245 -19.44 30.68 20.40
N ALA A 246 -19.62 29.61 21.19
CA ALA A 246 -19.72 29.70 22.65
C ALA A 246 -18.36 29.88 23.35
N SER A 247 -17.25 29.68 22.65
CA SER A 247 -15.92 29.85 23.25
C SER A 247 -15.63 31.33 23.50
N PRO A 248 -15.12 31.74 24.69
CA PRO A 248 -14.83 33.16 25.01
C PRO A 248 -13.80 33.82 24.08
N LYS A 249 -12.93 33.03 23.44
CA LYS A 249 -12.01 33.45 22.38
C LYS A 249 -12.06 32.42 21.25
N PRO A 250 -13.02 32.51 20.32
CA PRO A 250 -13.14 31.58 19.20
C PRO A 250 -11.81 31.47 18.45
N GLY A 251 -11.33 30.24 18.20
CA GLY A 251 -10.07 29.97 17.50
C GLY A 251 -8.78 29.99 18.32
N SER A 252 -8.82 30.23 19.64
CA SER A 252 -7.61 30.20 20.49
C SER A 252 -7.18 28.79 20.94
N ILE A 253 -8.13 27.86 20.99
CA ILE A 253 -7.93 26.44 21.34
C ILE A 253 -8.53 25.61 20.19
N ASP A 254 -7.69 24.87 19.49
CA ASP A 254 -8.05 24.02 18.35
C ASP A 254 -7.90 22.54 18.73
N VAL A 255 -8.90 21.74 18.38
CA VAL A 255 -8.87 20.28 18.51
C VAL A 255 -8.89 19.69 17.10
N TYR A 256 -7.86 18.91 16.78
CA TYR A 256 -7.73 18.22 15.50
C TYR A 256 -7.76 16.70 15.68
N ASP A 257 -8.69 16.03 15.00
CA ASP A 257 -8.86 14.58 15.05
C ASP A 257 -8.58 13.88 13.71
N TRP A 258 -7.84 12.76 13.78
CA TRP A 258 -7.57 11.86 12.66
C TRP A 258 -7.58 10.39 13.09
N PRO A 259 -8.25 9.49 12.33
CA PRO A 259 -9.10 9.75 11.17
C PRO A 259 -10.53 10.17 11.59
N GLY A 260 -11.16 11.05 10.82
CA GLY A 260 -12.53 11.53 11.10
C GLY A 260 -13.65 10.55 10.78
N ARG A 261 -13.36 9.38 10.20
CA ARG A 261 -14.31 8.29 9.89
C ARG A 261 -15.31 8.66 8.79
N PHE A 262 -14.87 9.31 7.72
CA PHE A 262 -15.75 9.68 6.60
C PHE A 262 -15.02 9.61 5.26
N VAL A 263 -15.80 9.57 4.18
CA VAL A 263 -15.29 9.50 2.79
C VAL A 263 -15.87 10.60 1.89
N ASP A 264 -16.84 11.35 2.40
CA ASP A 264 -17.51 12.44 1.68
C ASP A 264 -17.56 13.69 2.55
N LYS A 265 -17.35 14.84 1.91
CA LYS A 265 -17.25 16.15 2.57
C LYS A 265 -18.42 16.45 3.51
N GLY A 266 -19.66 16.20 3.05
CA GLY A 266 -20.87 16.47 3.83
C GLY A 266 -20.95 15.66 5.13
N HIS A 267 -20.41 14.44 5.16
CA HIS A 267 -20.32 13.66 6.41
C HIS A 267 -19.27 14.24 7.37
N GLY A 268 -18.14 14.73 6.85
CA GLY A 268 -17.15 15.42 7.67
C GLY A 268 -17.70 16.71 8.27
N GLU A 269 -18.46 17.50 7.49
CA GLU A 269 -19.12 18.72 7.97
C GLU A 269 -20.15 18.39 9.05
N PHE A 270 -20.91 17.31 8.88
CA PHE A 270 -21.85 16.80 9.86
C PHE A 270 -21.15 16.43 11.17
N TYR A 271 -20.10 15.60 11.14
CA TYR A 271 -19.39 15.17 12.37
C TYR A 271 -18.68 16.33 13.07
N ALA A 272 -18.10 17.27 12.32
CA ALA A 272 -17.49 18.46 12.91
C ALA A 272 -18.54 19.29 13.66
N ARG A 273 -19.75 19.42 13.10
CA ARG A 273 -20.86 20.11 13.76
C ARG A 273 -21.33 19.38 15.01
N ILE A 274 -21.52 18.06 14.98
CA ILE A 274 -21.92 17.28 16.16
C ILE A 274 -20.93 17.47 17.33
N ARG A 275 -19.63 17.51 17.03
CA ARG A 275 -18.57 17.72 18.02
C ARG A 275 -18.56 19.14 18.58
N GLN A 276 -18.79 20.12 17.73
CA GLN A 276 -18.95 21.51 18.14
C GLN A 276 -20.22 21.72 18.99
N GLU A 277 -21.36 21.14 18.61
CA GLU A 277 -22.61 21.18 19.38
C GLU A 277 -22.46 20.53 20.76
N ARG A 278 -21.66 19.45 20.86
CA ARG A 278 -21.34 18.85 22.17
C ARG A 278 -20.65 19.83 23.12
N TRP A 279 -19.78 20.70 22.63
CA TRP A 279 -19.17 21.74 23.46
C TRP A 279 -20.17 22.80 23.91
N GLN A 280 -21.26 23.04 23.19
CA GLN A 280 -22.32 23.93 23.67
C GLN A 280 -23.04 23.33 24.88
N VAL A 281 -23.18 22.01 24.94
CA VAL A 281 -23.73 21.29 26.11
C VAL A 281 -22.80 21.38 27.33
N GLU A 282 -21.49 21.45 27.12
CA GLU A 282 -20.49 21.59 28.20
C GLU A 282 -20.30 23.03 28.64
N HIS A 283 -20.55 23.99 27.74
CA HIS A 283 -20.31 25.40 28.00
C HIS A 283 -21.14 25.95 29.15
N GLN A 284 -22.43 25.60 29.21
CA GLN A 284 -23.34 26.07 30.25
C GLN A 284 -24.14 24.89 30.81
N GLN A 285 -23.88 24.54 32.06
CA GLN A 285 -24.64 23.53 32.81
C GLN A 285 -25.15 24.13 34.10
N ILE A 286 -26.33 23.70 34.53
CA ILE A 286 -26.90 24.13 35.80
C ILE A 286 -27.15 22.90 36.64
N GLN A 287 -26.66 22.94 37.88
CA GLN A 287 -26.92 21.95 38.92
C GLN A 287 -28.02 22.48 39.84
N ALA A 288 -29.00 21.64 40.16
CA ALA A 288 -30.15 22.05 40.93
C ALA A 288 -30.68 20.93 41.83
N THR A 289 -31.43 21.32 42.86
CA THR A 289 -32.07 20.39 43.81
C THR A 289 -33.55 20.71 43.88
N ALA A 290 -34.39 19.68 43.78
CA ALA A 290 -35.84 19.83 43.78
C ALA A 290 -36.55 18.74 44.60
N THR A 291 -37.76 19.08 45.06
CA THR A 291 -38.76 18.13 45.56
C THR A 291 -39.78 17.75 44.46
N ALA A 292 -39.80 18.50 43.35
CA ALA A 292 -40.71 18.27 42.23
C ALA A 292 -40.55 16.86 41.61
N ALA A 293 -41.60 16.06 41.68
CA ALA A 293 -41.55 14.67 41.23
C ALA A 293 -41.44 14.57 39.70
N GLY A 294 -41.77 15.60 38.92
CA GLY A 294 -41.65 15.61 37.45
C GLY A 294 -40.24 15.72 36.88
N ILE A 295 -39.20 15.90 37.72
CA ILE A 295 -37.81 16.03 37.25
C ILE A 295 -37.27 14.68 36.75
N ALA A 296 -37.21 14.51 35.43
CA ALA A 296 -36.77 13.31 34.76
C ALA A 296 -35.96 13.63 33.49
N PRO A 297 -34.87 12.90 33.18
CA PRO A 297 -34.07 13.15 31.99
C PRO A 297 -34.91 13.05 30.70
N GLY A 298 -34.62 13.93 29.74
CA GLY A 298 -35.35 13.99 28.46
C GLY A 298 -36.66 14.78 28.49
N HIS A 299 -36.98 15.41 29.63
CA HIS A 299 -38.11 16.32 29.76
C HIS A 299 -37.66 17.77 29.91
N THR A 300 -38.47 18.69 29.37
CA THR A 300 -38.29 20.13 29.57
C THR A 300 -39.15 20.66 30.71
N PHE A 301 -38.83 21.83 31.24
CA PHE A 301 -39.72 22.59 32.12
C PHE A 301 -39.37 24.07 32.06
N THR A 302 -40.33 24.93 32.42
CA THR A 302 -40.10 26.36 32.58
C THR A 302 -39.80 26.68 34.05
N LEU A 303 -38.62 27.24 34.32
CA LEU A 303 -38.26 27.75 35.64
C LEU A 303 -38.91 29.13 35.86
N THR A 304 -39.57 29.30 37.01
CA THR A 304 -40.08 30.61 37.45
C THR A 304 -39.55 30.97 38.84
N ASN A 305 -39.53 32.26 39.17
CA ASN A 305 -38.99 32.81 40.43
C ASN A 305 -37.51 32.46 40.69
N ALA A 306 -36.73 32.25 39.62
CA ALA A 306 -35.32 31.90 39.72
C ALA A 306 -34.53 32.87 40.63
N PRO A 307 -33.52 32.39 41.38
CA PRO A 307 -32.74 33.26 42.27
C PRO A 307 -32.00 34.36 41.52
N PHE A 308 -31.64 34.11 40.25
CA PHE A 308 -31.18 35.13 39.31
C PHE A 308 -32.27 35.33 38.25
N PHE A 309 -32.77 36.55 38.11
CA PHE A 309 -33.91 36.83 37.23
C PHE A 309 -33.66 36.45 35.76
N SER A 310 -32.40 36.51 35.30
CA SER A 310 -31.97 36.10 33.95
C SER A 310 -32.21 34.62 33.63
N ASP A 311 -32.41 33.79 34.65
CA ASP A 311 -32.50 32.34 34.51
C ASP A 311 -33.94 31.86 34.45
N ASN A 312 -34.93 32.76 34.46
CA ASN A 312 -36.30 32.35 34.16
C ASN A 312 -36.36 31.97 32.68
N GLY A 313 -36.67 30.71 32.39
CA GLY A 313 -36.59 30.18 31.04
C GLY A 313 -36.90 28.69 30.96
N GLU A 314 -36.78 28.13 29.76
CA GLU A 314 -37.03 26.71 29.51
C GLU A 314 -35.71 25.92 29.54
N TYR A 315 -35.73 24.80 30.28
CA TYR A 315 -34.57 23.96 30.51
C TYR A 315 -34.87 22.50 30.20
N LEU A 316 -33.87 21.79 29.67
CA LEU A 316 -33.90 20.34 29.45
C LEU A 316 -33.16 19.64 30.59
N VAL A 317 -33.82 18.68 31.25
CA VAL A 317 -33.17 17.81 32.25
C VAL A 317 -32.27 16.81 31.54
N THR A 318 -30.97 16.88 31.83
CA THR A 318 -29.94 16.00 31.26
C THR A 318 -29.56 14.87 32.19
N ALA A 319 -29.68 15.07 33.50
CA ALA A 319 -29.46 14.03 34.50
C ALA A 319 -30.31 14.29 35.75
N ALA A 320 -30.70 13.23 36.45
CA ALA A 320 -31.42 13.28 37.70
C ALA A 320 -30.95 12.16 38.64
N GLY A 321 -30.56 12.53 39.85
CA GLY A 321 -30.18 11.69 40.97
C GLY A 321 -31.29 11.67 42.01
N TYR A 322 -31.87 10.50 42.25
CA TYR A 322 -32.98 10.32 43.17
C TYR A 322 -32.49 9.98 44.56
N HIS A 323 -33.08 10.63 45.56
CA HIS A 323 -32.93 10.36 46.98
C HIS A 323 -34.33 10.35 47.60
N LEU A 324 -35.02 9.21 47.44
CA LEU A 324 -36.39 9.02 47.92
C LEU A 324 -36.39 8.06 49.10
N GLU A 325 -36.96 8.46 50.24
CA GLU A 325 -37.11 7.65 51.44
C GLU A 325 -38.49 7.90 52.07
N GLU A 326 -39.21 6.82 52.38
CA GLU A 326 -40.47 6.89 53.13
C GLU A 326 -40.26 6.56 54.61
N ASN A 327 -41.06 7.19 55.48
CA ASN A 327 -41.00 6.92 56.92
C ASN A 327 -41.20 5.43 57.24
N ARG A 328 -40.63 4.94 58.34
CA ARG A 328 -40.71 3.51 58.69
C ARG A 328 -42.17 3.18 59.01
N TYR A 329 -42.68 2.03 58.52
CA TYR A 329 -44.07 1.56 58.74
C TYR A 329 -44.38 1.19 60.21
N ALA A 330 -43.73 1.85 61.17
CA ALA A 330 -43.85 1.69 62.62
C ALA A 330 -44.04 3.09 63.24
N SER A 331 -44.85 3.19 64.31
CA SER A 331 -45.06 4.45 65.03
C SER A 331 -43.78 4.88 65.77
N GLY A 332 -43.14 5.96 65.34
CA GLY A 332 -41.92 6.54 65.92
C GLY A 332 -41.27 7.59 64.99
N GLU A 333 -40.22 8.27 65.46
CA GLU A 333 -39.47 9.27 64.66
C GLU A 333 -38.89 8.64 63.37
N GLY A 334 -39.22 9.25 62.24
CA GLY A 334 -38.69 8.91 60.92
C GLY A 334 -39.03 10.00 59.93
N GLU A 335 -38.03 10.47 59.19
CA GLU A 335 -38.15 11.56 58.21
C GLU A 335 -38.49 10.96 56.83
N THR A 336 -39.46 11.55 56.11
CA THR A 336 -39.69 11.28 54.69
C THR A 336 -38.82 12.23 53.88
N ILE A 337 -38.03 11.71 52.95
CA ILE A 337 -37.10 12.51 52.13
C ILE A 337 -37.49 12.31 50.67
N HIS A 338 -37.98 13.35 50.01
CA HIS A 338 -38.20 13.36 48.56
C HIS A 338 -37.29 14.41 47.93
N ARG A 339 -36.08 14.01 47.55
CA ARG A 339 -35.08 14.89 46.95
C ARG A 339 -34.64 14.35 45.61
N THR A 340 -34.57 15.23 44.62
CA THR A 340 -33.96 14.98 43.32
C THR A 340 -32.87 16.03 43.07
N ASP A 341 -31.63 15.59 42.96
CA ASP A 341 -30.51 16.41 42.49
C ASP A 341 -30.42 16.26 40.97
N PHE A 342 -30.35 17.32 40.19
CA PHE A 342 -30.45 17.22 38.74
C PHE A 342 -29.57 18.22 38.02
N THR A 343 -29.29 17.92 36.76
CA THR A 343 -28.54 18.78 35.85
C THR A 343 -29.41 19.16 34.68
N VAL A 344 -29.35 20.42 34.27
CA VAL A 344 -30.06 20.92 33.10
C VAL A 344 -29.15 21.71 32.17
N ILE A 345 -29.61 21.85 30.93
CA ILE A 345 -29.11 22.82 29.95
C ILE A 345 -30.28 23.66 29.44
N PRO A 346 -30.06 24.85 28.86
CA PRO A 346 -31.12 25.59 28.19
C PRO A 346 -31.78 24.74 27.10
N ALA A 347 -33.11 24.73 27.02
CA ALA A 347 -33.84 23.87 26.10
C ALA A 347 -33.56 24.16 24.61
N SER A 348 -33.03 25.34 24.29
CA SER A 348 -32.60 25.71 22.93
C SER A 348 -31.30 25.02 22.49
N VAL A 349 -30.50 24.49 23.41
CA VAL A 349 -29.25 23.79 23.11
C VAL A 349 -29.55 22.35 22.72
N ALA A 350 -29.11 21.94 21.53
CA ALA A 350 -29.23 20.55 21.10
C ALA A 350 -28.31 19.65 21.93
N TYR A 351 -28.90 18.76 22.74
CA TYR A 351 -28.11 17.79 23.50
C TYR A 351 -27.39 16.82 22.55
N ARG A 352 -26.06 16.75 22.67
CA ARG A 352 -25.22 15.73 22.04
C ARG A 352 -24.53 14.88 23.12
N PRO A 353 -24.51 13.54 22.98
CA PRO A 353 -23.79 12.67 23.89
C PRO A 353 -22.27 12.93 23.85
N ALA A 354 -21.60 12.73 24.98
CA ALA A 354 -20.14 12.77 25.05
C ALA A 354 -19.54 11.53 24.35
N GLN A 355 -18.35 11.65 23.76
CA GLN A 355 -17.61 10.48 23.26
C GLN A 355 -16.92 9.73 24.38
N SER A 356 -17.71 9.03 25.19
CA SER A 356 -17.19 8.25 26.31
C SER A 356 -16.82 6.82 25.92
N THR A 357 -17.48 6.29 24.89
CA THR A 357 -17.32 4.90 24.48
C THR A 357 -16.16 4.78 23.50
N ALA A 358 -15.11 4.05 23.92
CA ALA A 358 -13.92 3.88 23.10
C ALA A 358 -14.22 3.17 21.78
N TRP A 359 -13.66 3.67 20.67
CA TRP A 359 -13.72 2.93 19.40
C TRP A 359 -12.85 1.67 19.48
N PRO A 360 -13.36 0.49 19.06
CA PRO A 360 -12.59 -0.74 19.12
C PRO A 360 -11.34 -0.65 18.25
N ARG A 361 -10.28 -1.34 18.67
CA ARG A 361 -9.03 -1.44 17.93
C ARG A 361 -8.60 -2.89 17.78
N THR A 362 -8.04 -3.19 16.63
CA THR A 362 -7.25 -4.39 16.38
C THR A 362 -5.81 -4.15 16.86
N TYR A 363 -5.14 -5.23 17.28
CA TYR A 363 -3.78 -5.17 17.83
C TYR A 363 -2.73 -5.86 16.94
N GLY A 364 -3.11 -6.22 15.72
CA GLY A 364 -2.23 -6.87 14.76
C GLY A 364 -2.99 -7.45 13.57
N PRO A 365 -2.26 -7.91 12.55
CA PRO A 365 -2.86 -8.52 11.39
C PRO A 365 -3.53 -9.85 11.73
N GLN A 366 -4.54 -10.19 10.94
CA GLN A 366 -5.28 -11.44 11.00
C GLN A 366 -5.15 -12.18 9.67
N THR A 367 -5.50 -13.46 9.61
CA THR A 367 -5.71 -14.11 8.32
C THR A 367 -7.19 -14.20 7.99
N ALA A 368 -7.49 -14.20 6.69
CA ALA A 368 -8.84 -14.35 6.17
C ALA A 368 -8.79 -15.15 4.86
N LYS A 369 -9.92 -15.76 4.51
CA LYS A 369 -10.07 -16.50 3.25
C LYS A 369 -10.68 -15.60 2.19
N VAL A 370 -10.10 -15.55 1.00
CA VAL A 370 -10.69 -14.82 -0.14
C VAL A 370 -11.95 -15.52 -0.62
N VAL A 371 -13.01 -14.76 -0.83
CA VAL A 371 -14.34 -15.24 -1.24
C VAL A 371 -14.86 -14.50 -2.46
N GLY A 372 -15.80 -15.14 -3.17
CA GLY A 372 -16.44 -14.59 -4.35
C GLY A 372 -17.72 -15.36 -4.68
N PRO A 373 -18.42 -14.98 -5.77
CA PRO A 373 -19.62 -15.67 -6.21
C PRO A 373 -19.34 -17.14 -6.52
N LYS A 374 -20.37 -17.99 -6.36
CA LYS A 374 -20.25 -19.42 -6.65
C LYS A 374 -19.77 -19.66 -8.09
N GLY A 375 -18.70 -20.44 -8.24
CA GLY A 375 -18.14 -20.81 -9.54
C GLY A 375 -17.06 -19.86 -10.07
N GLU A 376 -16.81 -18.72 -9.43
CA GLU A 376 -15.73 -17.82 -9.84
C GLU A 376 -14.45 -18.08 -9.05
N SER A 377 -13.36 -18.35 -9.77
CA SER A 377 -12.03 -18.56 -9.18
C SER A 377 -11.33 -17.23 -8.85
N ILE A 378 -11.74 -16.11 -9.47
CA ILE A 378 -11.15 -14.77 -9.31
C ILE A 378 -12.29 -13.76 -9.22
N TRP A 379 -12.36 -13.03 -8.11
CA TRP A 379 -13.36 -11.98 -7.90
C TRP A 379 -12.69 -10.69 -7.47
N THR A 380 -12.61 -9.73 -8.39
CA THR A 380 -11.91 -8.45 -8.19
C THR A 380 -12.64 -7.30 -8.88
N ASP A 381 -12.41 -6.09 -8.40
CA ASP A 381 -12.91 -4.87 -9.01
C ASP A 381 -11.82 -4.08 -9.77
N LYS A 382 -12.18 -2.89 -10.29
CA LYS A 382 -11.29 -2.00 -11.05
C LYS A 382 -10.04 -1.52 -10.29
N TYR A 383 -10.00 -1.67 -8.97
CA TYR A 383 -8.88 -1.29 -8.12
C TYR A 383 -8.03 -2.48 -7.68
N GLY A 384 -8.33 -3.70 -8.16
CA GLY A 384 -7.63 -4.91 -7.73
C GLY A 384 -7.99 -5.35 -6.31
N ARG A 385 -9.15 -4.93 -5.79
CA ARG A 385 -9.64 -5.31 -4.46
C ARG A 385 -10.30 -6.67 -4.51
N VAL A 386 -10.28 -7.38 -3.39
CA VAL A 386 -10.99 -8.67 -3.23
C VAL A 386 -11.93 -8.62 -2.04
N LYS A 387 -12.83 -9.60 -1.92
CA LYS A 387 -13.65 -9.80 -0.72
C LYS A 387 -13.10 -10.97 0.09
N VAL A 388 -13.28 -10.91 1.41
CA VAL A 388 -12.74 -11.91 2.33
C VAL A 388 -13.81 -12.38 3.31
N LYS A 389 -13.61 -13.55 3.88
CA LYS A 389 -14.32 -14.03 5.06
C LYS A 389 -13.32 -14.15 6.21
N PHE A 390 -13.55 -13.39 7.28
CA PHE A 390 -12.78 -13.52 8.51
C PHE A 390 -13.18 -14.79 9.26
N HIS A 391 -12.23 -15.37 9.99
CA HIS A 391 -12.45 -16.64 10.72
C HIS A 391 -13.46 -16.49 11.86
N TRP A 392 -13.53 -15.31 12.48
CA TRP A 392 -14.47 -15.01 13.56
C TRP A 392 -15.88 -14.65 13.08
N ASP A 393 -16.08 -14.41 11.78
CA ASP A 393 -17.39 -14.09 11.26
C ASP A 393 -18.24 -15.35 11.11
N ARG A 394 -19.11 -15.53 12.10
CA ARG A 394 -20.05 -16.65 12.21
C ARG A 394 -21.30 -16.48 11.35
N LEU A 395 -21.63 -15.25 10.96
CA LEU A 395 -22.87 -14.92 10.23
C LEU A 395 -22.64 -14.87 8.72
N ALA A 396 -21.38 -14.68 8.27
CA ALA A 396 -21.04 -14.73 6.86
C ALA A 396 -21.29 -16.10 6.22
N LYS A 397 -21.92 -16.08 5.05
CA LYS A 397 -22.18 -17.25 4.20
C LYS A 397 -20.92 -17.82 3.54
N GLY A 398 -19.84 -17.02 3.47
CA GLY A 398 -18.62 -17.39 2.76
C GLY A 398 -18.70 -17.15 1.25
N ASP A 399 -19.57 -16.27 0.81
CA ASP A 399 -19.73 -15.80 -0.56
C ASP A 399 -19.31 -14.32 -0.69
N ASP A 400 -19.63 -13.68 -1.82
CA ASP A 400 -19.32 -12.28 -2.10
C ASP A 400 -20.09 -11.27 -1.23
N THR A 401 -20.95 -11.71 -0.30
CA THR A 401 -21.60 -10.83 0.69
C THR A 401 -20.86 -10.78 2.02
N SER A 402 -19.80 -11.57 2.20
CA SER A 402 -19.11 -11.74 3.50
C SER A 402 -18.37 -10.49 3.99
N SER A 403 -17.90 -9.62 3.09
CA SER A 403 -17.19 -8.38 3.46
C SER A 403 -17.35 -7.28 2.42
N CYS A 404 -16.86 -6.09 2.78
CA CYS A 404 -16.58 -5.03 1.83
C CYS A 404 -15.42 -5.40 0.89
N TRP A 405 -15.17 -4.54 -0.09
CA TRP A 405 -14.01 -4.63 -0.97
C TRP A 405 -12.72 -4.20 -0.24
N VAL A 406 -11.80 -5.14 -0.07
CA VAL A 406 -10.54 -4.95 0.65
C VAL A 406 -9.39 -4.74 -0.34
N ARG A 407 -8.63 -3.65 -0.15
CA ARG A 407 -7.45 -3.35 -0.99
C ARG A 407 -6.34 -4.36 -0.75
N VAL A 408 -5.61 -4.70 -1.82
CA VAL A 408 -4.51 -5.67 -1.80
C VAL A 408 -3.18 -4.95 -2.00
N SER A 409 -2.28 -5.08 -1.04
CA SER A 409 -0.90 -4.62 -1.17
C SER A 409 -0.21 -5.33 -2.33
N SER A 410 0.60 -4.57 -3.06
CA SER A 410 1.36 -5.05 -4.22
C SER A 410 2.84 -4.84 -3.95
N ALA A 411 3.68 -5.76 -4.45
CA ALA A 411 5.14 -5.65 -4.29
C ALA A 411 5.71 -4.36 -4.91
N TRP A 412 5.02 -3.82 -5.92
CA TRP A 412 5.33 -2.54 -6.55
C TRP A 412 4.06 -1.94 -7.17
N ALA A 413 3.69 -0.71 -6.80
CA ALA A 413 2.51 -0.02 -7.35
C ALA A 413 2.85 1.43 -7.74
N GLY A 414 2.75 1.75 -9.03
CA GLY A 414 2.96 3.08 -9.60
C GLY A 414 1.77 3.55 -10.45
N GLN A 415 1.87 4.76 -11.01
CA GLN A 415 0.83 5.36 -11.84
C GLN A 415 0.76 4.67 -13.22
N GLY A 416 0.06 3.55 -13.31
CA GLY A 416 -0.11 2.77 -14.55
C GLY A 416 0.97 1.71 -14.81
N TYR A 417 1.81 1.41 -13.81
CA TYR A 417 2.85 0.37 -13.88
C TYR A 417 3.06 -0.26 -12.51
N GLY A 418 3.67 -1.46 -12.47
CA GLY A 418 3.95 -2.17 -11.22
C GLY A 418 3.70 -3.67 -11.33
N GLY A 419 3.70 -4.35 -10.18
CA GLY A 419 3.37 -5.77 -10.07
C GLY A 419 1.94 -5.96 -9.57
N VAL A 420 1.14 -6.73 -10.29
CA VAL A 420 -0.25 -7.04 -9.90
C VAL A 420 -0.42 -8.55 -9.81
N GLN A 421 -0.75 -9.03 -8.62
CA GLN A 421 -1.12 -10.43 -8.39
C GLN A 421 -2.40 -10.44 -7.56
N ILE A 422 -3.53 -10.71 -8.19
CA ILE A 422 -4.82 -10.73 -7.51
C ILE A 422 -4.97 -12.05 -6.74
N PRO A 423 -5.23 -12.03 -5.41
CA PRO A 423 -5.59 -13.22 -4.66
C PRO A 423 -6.83 -13.90 -5.26
N ARG A 424 -6.81 -15.22 -5.37
CA ARG A 424 -7.91 -16.01 -5.91
C ARG A 424 -8.89 -16.43 -4.82
N VAL A 425 -10.12 -16.72 -5.21
CA VAL A 425 -11.10 -17.30 -4.28
C VAL A 425 -10.55 -18.60 -3.72
N GLY A 426 -10.52 -18.70 -2.39
CA GLY A 426 -9.90 -19.82 -1.68
C GLY A 426 -8.52 -19.51 -1.08
N ASP A 427 -7.80 -18.51 -1.59
CA ASP A 427 -6.49 -18.14 -1.05
C ASP A 427 -6.61 -17.61 0.38
N GLU A 428 -5.59 -17.88 1.20
CA GLU A 428 -5.44 -17.27 2.52
C GLU A 428 -4.59 -16.01 2.43
N VAL A 429 -5.13 -14.91 2.95
CA VAL A 429 -4.52 -13.59 2.93
C VAL A 429 -4.31 -13.07 4.34
N VAL A 430 -3.29 -12.25 4.52
CA VAL A 430 -3.03 -11.50 5.76
C VAL A 430 -3.68 -10.14 5.64
N VAL A 431 -4.59 -9.83 6.55
CA VAL A 431 -5.36 -8.58 6.61
C VAL A 431 -4.89 -7.77 7.82
N ASP A 432 -4.41 -6.58 7.56
CA ASP A 432 -4.16 -5.54 8.55
C ASP A 432 -5.30 -4.51 8.52
N PHE A 433 -5.31 -3.59 9.49
CA PHE A 433 -6.37 -2.61 9.66
C PHE A 433 -5.77 -1.21 9.82
N ILE A 434 -6.14 -0.28 8.94
CA ILE A 434 -5.57 1.08 8.93
C ILE A 434 -5.88 1.76 10.27
N ASN A 435 -4.84 2.24 10.98
CA ASN A 435 -4.93 2.78 12.34
C ASN A 435 -5.51 1.81 13.39
N GLY A 436 -5.44 0.51 13.11
CA GLY A 436 -6.06 -0.54 13.94
C GLY A 436 -7.58 -0.55 13.86
N ASP A 437 -8.20 0.20 12.95
CA ASP A 437 -9.66 0.34 12.85
C ASP A 437 -10.32 -0.88 12.17
N PRO A 438 -11.16 -1.66 12.86
CA PRO A 438 -11.83 -2.83 12.31
C PRO A 438 -12.64 -2.55 11.03
N ASP A 439 -13.09 -1.31 10.83
CA ASP A 439 -13.85 -0.88 9.65
C ASP A 439 -12.97 -0.65 8.41
N ARG A 440 -11.64 -0.68 8.55
CA ARG A 440 -10.67 -0.34 7.49
C ARG A 440 -9.68 -1.46 7.19
N PRO A 441 -10.15 -2.63 6.73
CA PRO A 441 -9.26 -3.73 6.38
C PRO A 441 -8.41 -3.41 5.14
N ILE A 442 -7.18 -3.91 5.12
CA ILE A 442 -6.26 -3.90 3.98
C ILE A 442 -5.45 -5.20 3.97
N ILE A 443 -5.38 -5.88 2.82
CA ILE A 443 -4.56 -7.08 2.68
C ILE A 443 -3.11 -6.67 2.50
N THR A 444 -2.23 -7.15 3.37
CA THR A 444 -0.79 -6.82 3.39
C THR A 444 0.10 -7.99 2.98
N GLY A 445 -0.44 -9.21 2.96
CA GLY A 445 0.32 -10.41 2.62
C GLY A 445 -0.53 -11.60 2.19
N ARG A 446 0.15 -12.70 1.88
CA ARG A 446 -0.42 -14.00 1.51
C ARG A 446 0.37 -15.08 2.22
N VAL A 447 -0.29 -16.16 2.60
CA VAL A 447 0.33 -17.31 3.24
C VAL A 447 -0.14 -18.60 2.61
N TYR A 448 0.75 -19.59 2.56
CA TYR A 448 0.40 -20.96 2.20
C TYR A 448 -0.12 -21.71 3.43
N ASN A 449 -0.91 -22.75 3.20
CA ASN A 449 -1.46 -23.63 4.23
C ASN A 449 -1.64 -25.06 3.65
N ASP A 450 -2.16 -26.00 4.44
CA ASP A 450 -2.29 -27.40 4.00
C ASP A 450 -3.25 -27.61 2.81
N ALA A 451 -4.21 -26.70 2.60
CA ALA A 451 -5.09 -26.73 1.43
C ALA A 451 -4.46 -26.07 0.20
N SER A 452 -3.53 -25.13 0.42
CA SER A 452 -2.85 -24.35 -0.59
C SER A 452 -1.35 -24.42 -0.34
N MET A 453 -0.73 -25.52 -0.75
CA MET A 453 0.71 -25.74 -0.56
C MET A 453 1.56 -24.91 -1.53
N PRO A 454 2.82 -24.58 -1.18
CA PRO A 454 3.78 -23.99 -2.10
C PRO A 454 3.92 -24.84 -3.38
N PRO A 455 4.09 -24.23 -4.58
CA PRO A 455 4.23 -24.98 -5.84
C PRO A 455 5.48 -25.86 -5.98
N TRP A 456 6.39 -25.81 -5.00
CA TRP A 456 7.64 -26.55 -4.96
C TRP A 456 7.61 -27.50 -3.77
N ALA A 457 8.10 -28.73 -3.95
CA ALA A 457 8.09 -29.73 -2.89
C ALA A 457 9.11 -29.39 -1.78
N LEU A 458 8.67 -28.64 -0.78
CA LEU A 458 9.46 -28.28 0.40
C LEU A 458 9.45 -29.42 1.44
N PRO A 459 10.55 -29.64 2.18
CA PRO A 459 11.81 -28.87 2.16
C PRO A 459 12.81 -29.29 1.08
N ALA A 460 12.51 -30.31 0.27
CA ALA A 460 13.46 -30.86 -0.72
C ALA A 460 13.90 -29.82 -1.78
N ALA A 461 13.03 -28.88 -2.12
CA ALA A 461 13.28 -27.79 -3.07
C ALA A 461 13.64 -26.45 -2.40
N ALA A 462 14.26 -26.46 -1.21
CA ALA A 462 14.56 -25.24 -0.45
C ALA A 462 15.50 -24.24 -1.15
N THR A 463 16.27 -24.69 -2.15
CA THR A 463 17.15 -23.83 -2.98
C THR A 463 16.46 -23.24 -4.20
N GLN A 464 15.17 -23.53 -4.41
CA GLN A 464 14.40 -23.02 -5.53
C GLN A 464 13.59 -21.78 -5.12
N MET A 465 13.56 -20.79 -6.01
CA MET A 465 12.72 -19.60 -5.86
C MET A 465 12.13 -19.17 -7.21
N GLY A 466 11.05 -18.40 -7.18
CA GLY A 466 10.48 -17.84 -8.41
C GLY A 466 8.99 -17.58 -8.35
N PHE A 467 8.41 -17.43 -9.54
CA PHE A 467 6.99 -17.17 -9.75
C PHE A 467 6.40 -18.30 -10.59
N MET A 468 5.28 -18.84 -10.14
CA MET A 468 4.48 -19.80 -10.91
C MET A 468 3.04 -19.32 -10.91
N SER A 469 2.52 -19.10 -12.11
CA SER A 469 1.11 -18.79 -12.33
C SER A 469 0.31 -20.06 -12.59
N ARG A 470 -1.01 -19.91 -12.73
CA ARG A 470 -1.92 -20.99 -13.09
C ARG A 470 -2.93 -20.47 -14.09
N THR A 471 -3.15 -21.17 -15.19
CA THR A 471 -4.27 -20.86 -16.10
C THR A 471 -5.58 -20.78 -15.30
N LYS A 472 -6.46 -19.82 -15.60
CA LYS A 472 -7.77 -19.73 -14.93
C LYS A 472 -8.48 -21.08 -15.14
N ASP A 473 -8.91 -21.69 -14.04
CA ASP A 473 -9.57 -23.01 -14.03
C ASP A 473 -8.73 -24.18 -14.60
N GLY A 474 -7.40 -23.99 -14.73
CA GLY A 474 -6.47 -25.00 -15.23
C GLY A 474 -5.90 -25.93 -14.16
N SER A 475 -5.20 -26.98 -14.61
CA SER A 475 -4.56 -27.98 -13.74
C SER A 475 -3.12 -27.59 -13.35
N VAL A 476 -2.46 -28.42 -12.53
CA VAL A 476 -1.05 -28.24 -12.14
C VAL A 476 -0.08 -28.10 -13.31
N ASP A 477 -0.43 -28.67 -14.45
CA ASP A 477 0.42 -28.66 -15.63
C ASP A 477 0.26 -27.40 -16.48
N ASN A 478 -0.76 -26.56 -16.22
CA ASN A 478 -1.08 -25.39 -17.02
C ASN A 478 -0.56 -24.10 -16.36
N ALA A 479 0.71 -23.77 -16.61
CA ALA A 479 1.39 -22.68 -15.89
C ALA A 479 2.39 -21.91 -16.76
N ASN A 480 2.48 -20.60 -16.52
CA ASN A 480 3.68 -19.83 -16.85
C ASN A 480 4.55 -19.73 -15.60
N ALA A 481 5.86 -19.89 -15.75
CA ALA A 481 6.79 -19.89 -14.64
C ALA A 481 8.13 -19.22 -14.98
N LEU A 482 8.72 -18.60 -13.96
CA LEU A 482 10.11 -18.18 -13.91
C LEU A 482 10.69 -18.74 -12.62
N ARG A 483 11.66 -19.65 -12.71
CA ARG A 483 12.29 -20.30 -11.56
C ARG A 483 13.81 -20.15 -11.62
N PHE A 484 14.38 -19.87 -10.46
CA PHE A 484 15.81 -19.92 -10.18
C PHE A 484 16.08 -21.10 -9.25
N GLU A 485 17.10 -21.90 -9.58
CA GLU A 485 17.66 -22.95 -8.75
C GLU A 485 19.08 -22.55 -8.36
N ASP A 486 19.32 -22.46 -7.05
CA ASP A 486 20.60 -22.04 -6.47
C ASP A 486 21.41 -23.21 -5.88
N LYS A 487 21.03 -24.46 -6.19
CA LYS A 487 21.82 -25.63 -5.83
C LYS A 487 23.17 -25.60 -6.55
N ALA A 488 24.24 -25.48 -5.77
CA ALA A 488 25.62 -25.43 -6.28
C ALA A 488 25.96 -26.57 -7.25
N GLY A 489 26.47 -26.22 -8.43
CA GLY A 489 26.83 -27.16 -9.51
C GLY A 489 25.63 -27.71 -10.30
N ALA A 490 24.43 -27.25 -9.99
CA ALA A 490 23.18 -27.59 -10.67
C ALA A 490 22.27 -26.37 -10.83
N GLU A 491 22.87 -25.16 -10.84
CA GLU A 491 22.15 -23.90 -10.94
C GLU A 491 21.37 -23.83 -12.27
N GLN A 492 20.16 -23.30 -12.20
CA GLN A 492 19.29 -23.24 -13.37
C GLN A 492 18.37 -22.02 -13.33
N VAL A 493 18.27 -21.33 -14.46
CA VAL A 493 17.14 -20.46 -14.77
C VAL A 493 16.20 -21.22 -15.70
N TRP A 494 14.94 -21.37 -15.28
CA TRP A 494 13.90 -22.02 -16.06
C TRP A 494 12.77 -21.05 -16.34
N ILE A 495 12.46 -20.88 -17.63
CA ILE A 495 11.38 -20.04 -18.13
C ILE A 495 10.41 -20.95 -18.88
N GLN A 496 9.15 -20.97 -18.42
CA GLN A 496 8.06 -21.67 -19.10
C GLN A 496 6.97 -20.68 -19.49
N ALA A 497 6.59 -20.71 -20.77
CA ALA A 497 5.38 -20.10 -21.28
C ALA A 497 4.39 -21.20 -21.68
N GLU A 498 3.18 -21.18 -21.11
CA GLU A 498 2.14 -22.18 -21.39
C GLU A 498 1.67 -22.12 -22.85
N ARG A 499 1.73 -20.94 -23.47
CA ARG A 499 1.21 -20.72 -24.83
C ARG A 499 2.18 -19.97 -25.72
N ASN A 500 2.17 -18.64 -25.68
CA ASN A 500 3.04 -17.79 -26.49
C ASN A 500 4.11 -17.16 -25.60
N MET A 501 5.33 -17.01 -26.13
CA MET A 501 6.39 -16.22 -25.52
C MET A 501 6.81 -15.13 -26.52
N ASP A 502 6.38 -13.89 -26.26
CA ASP A 502 6.71 -12.73 -27.09
C ASP A 502 7.84 -11.93 -26.42
N THR A 503 8.93 -11.69 -27.16
CA THR A 503 10.08 -10.89 -26.69
C THR A 503 10.27 -9.68 -27.59
N SER A 504 10.24 -8.47 -27.02
CA SER A 504 10.44 -7.21 -27.75
C SER A 504 11.56 -6.40 -27.11
N VAL A 505 12.74 -6.42 -27.72
CA VAL A 505 13.87 -5.57 -27.35
C VAL A 505 13.87 -4.31 -28.20
N LYS A 506 13.86 -3.13 -27.57
CA LYS A 506 13.72 -1.84 -28.28
C LYS A 506 15.04 -1.28 -28.83
N ASN A 507 16.17 -1.87 -28.45
CA ASN A 507 17.48 -1.46 -28.95
C ASN A 507 18.32 -2.72 -29.24
N ASP A 508 19.24 -3.08 -28.35
CA ASP A 508 20.19 -4.17 -28.57
C ASP A 508 19.85 -5.40 -27.72
N GLU A 509 19.86 -6.58 -28.34
CA GLU A 509 19.88 -7.87 -27.65
C GLU A 509 21.29 -8.46 -27.72
N THR A 510 21.79 -8.99 -26.60
CA THR A 510 23.06 -9.73 -26.55
C THR A 510 22.85 -11.04 -25.81
N HIS A 511 23.35 -12.14 -26.39
CA HIS A 511 23.23 -13.47 -25.80
C HIS A 511 24.58 -14.19 -25.84
N SER A 512 25.07 -14.63 -24.69
CA SER A 512 26.35 -15.32 -24.54
C SER A 512 26.18 -16.61 -23.75
N VAL A 513 26.66 -17.71 -24.33
CA VAL A 513 26.57 -19.05 -23.73
C VAL A 513 27.99 -19.59 -23.55
N GLY A 514 28.39 -19.82 -22.30
CA GLY A 514 29.73 -20.36 -21.98
C GLY A 514 29.88 -21.85 -22.27
N GLY A 515 28.76 -22.59 -22.33
CA GLY A 515 28.70 -24.01 -22.68
C GLY A 515 28.05 -24.23 -24.05
N ALA A 516 27.26 -25.30 -24.15
CA ALA A 516 26.53 -25.63 -25.38
C ALA A 516 25.16 -24.92 -25.45
N ARG A 517 24.72 -24.59 -26.66
CA ARG A 517 23.35 -24.14 -26.96
C ARG A 517 22.67 -25.15 -27.87
N SER A 518 21.49 -25.63 -27.46
CA SER A 518 20.60 -26.43 -28.32
C SER A 518 19.35 -25.60 -28.64
N HIS A 519 18.91 -25.63 -29.89
CA HIS A 519 17.71 -24.93 -30.36
C HIS A 519 16.85 -25.91 -31.15
N TYR A 520 15.59 -26.07 -30.75
CA TYR A 520 14.64 -26.98 -31.38
C TYR A 520 13.31 -26.30 -31.61
N VAL A 521 12.90 -26.24 -32.88
CA VAL A 521 11.61 -25.71 -33.31
C VAL A 521 10.85 -26.83 -34.00
N LYS A 522 9.71 -27.23 -33.44
CA LYS A 522 8.88 -28.32 -34.00
C LYS A 522 8.19 -27.94 -35.32
N LYS A 523 7.94 -26.64 -35.53
CA LYS A 523 7.25 -26.11 -36.71
C LYS A 523 8.22 -25.27 -37.55
N ASN A 524 7.90 -23.99 -37.74
CA ASN A 524 8.63 -23.10 -38.64
C ASN A 524 9.46 -22.10 -37.84
N GLU A 525 10.64 -21.79 -38.37
CA GLU A 525 11.52 -20.72 -37.89
C GLU A 525 11.78 -19.73 -39.03
N LEU A 526 11.72 -18.44 -38.73
CA LEU A 526 11.95 -17.36 -39.68
C LEU A 526 12.92 -16.35 -39.07
N HIS A 527 14.06 -16.16 -39.73
CA HIS A 527 15.02 -15.10 -39.40
C HIS A 527 14.88 -13.97 -40.42
N ARG A 528 14.77 -12.73 -39.92
CA ARG A 528 14.75 -11.51 -40.73
C ARG A 528 15.72 -10.52 -40.15
N VAL A 529 16.63 -10.02 -40.97
CA VAL A 529 17.60 -8.99 -40.63
C VAL A 529 17.51 -7.94 -41.72
N GLU A 530 17.20 -6.70 -41.35
CA GLU A 530 17.00 -5.61 -42.33
C GLU A 530 18.31 -5.06 -42.89
N ALA A 531 19.39 -5.17 -42.10
CA ALA A 531 20.73 -4.76 -42.50
C ALA A 531 21.62 -6.00 -42.67
N ASN A 532 22.71 -6.09 -41.91
CA ASN A 532 23.74 -7.11 -42.09
C ASN A 532 23.55 -8.30 -41.14
N GLN A 533 23.64 -9.52 -41.68
CA GLN A 533 23.76 -10.74 -40.90
C GLN A 533 25.17 -11.33 -41.06
N THR A 534 25.88 -11.47 -39.94
CA THR A 534 27.20 -12.11 -39.90
C THR A 534 27.14 -13.36 -39.04
N GLN A 535 27.53 -14.51 -39.59
CA GLN A 535 27.68 -15.77 -38.86
C GLN A 535 29.13 -16.24 -38.95
N ALA A 536 29.78 -16.42 -37.80
CA ALA A 536 31.16 -16.89 -37.71
C ALA A 536 31.23 -18.12 -36.81
N VAL A 537 31.87 -19.19 -37.29
CA VAL A 537 32.08 -20.45 -36.57
C VAL A 537 33.57 -20.77 -36.60
N LYS A 538 34.19 -20.96 -35.44
CA LYS A 538 35.62 -21.34 -35.36
C LYS A 538 35.86 -22.82 -35.67
N GLY A 539 34.86 -23.66 -35.37
CA GLY A 539 34.87 -25.09 -35.68
C GLY A 539 34.28 -25.40 -37.06
N GLY A 540 33.81 -26.63 -37.25
CA GLY A 540 33.08 -27.02 -38.45
C GLY A 540 31.62 -26.56 -38.43
N THR A 541 31.07 -26.35 -39.62
CA THR A 541 29.64 -26.10 -39.84
C THR A 541 29.06 -27.25 -40.67
N GLU A 542 27.97 -27.85 -40.19
CA GLU A 542 27.18 -28.87 -40.91
C GLU A 542 25.76 -28.35 -41.10
N ILE A 543 25.26 -28.34 -42.34
CA ILE A 543 23.88 -27.95 -42.68
C ILE A 543 23.24 -29.13 -43.40
N LEU A 544 22.19 -29.70 -42.80
CA LEU A 544 21.43 -30.81 -43.35
C LEU A 544 20.00 -30.36 -43.63
N THR A 545 19.46 -30.74 -44.79
CA THR A 545 18.08 -30.40 -45.18
C THR A 545 17.43 -31.64 -45.77
N GLY A 546 16.25 -32.04 -45.26
CA GLY A 546 15.51 -33.20 -45.78
C GLY A 546 14.70 -32.92 -47.05
N LYS A 547 14.80 -31.69 -47.59
CA LYS A 547 14.12 -31.20 -48.80
C LYS A 547 15.08 -30.23 -49.52
N GLY A 548 14.57 -29.39 -50.42
CA GLY A 548 15.37 -28.40 -51.14
C GLY A 548 15.98 -27.32 -50.23
N LYS A 549 17.08 -26.73 -50.71
CA LYS A 549 17.75 -25.55 -50.14
C LYS A 549 17.88 -24.50 -51.23
N LEU A 550 17.53 -23.24 -50.93
CA LEU A 550 17.65 -22.10 -51.83
C LEU A 550 18.49 -21.02 -51.17
N ASP A 551 19.65 -20.73 -51.75
CA ASP A 551 20.45 -19.54 -51.45
C ASP A 551 20.32 -18.60 -52.65
N ALA A 552 19.72 -17.43 -52.46
CA ALA A 552 19.47 -16.44 -53.52
C ALA A 552 19.99 -15.07 -53.09
N ALA A 553 20.90 -14.49 -53.87
CA ALA A 553 21.42 -13.14 -53.67
C ALA A 553 21.11 -12.29 -54.91
N VAL A 554 20.72 -11.02 -54.70
CA VAL A 554 20.46 -10.07 -55.79
C VAL A 554 21.76 -9.62 -56.45
N GLU A 555 22.79 -9.38 -55.65
CA GLU A 555 24.11 -8.95 -56.10
C GLU A 555 25.09 -10.15 -56.14
N GLN A 556 26.26 -10.01 -55.53
CA GLN A 556 27.30 -11.03 -55.57
C GLN A 556 27.00 -12.19 -54.60
N TYR A 557 27.15 -13.42 -55.09
CA TYR A 557 27.16 -14.63 -54.26
C TYR A 557 28.54 -15.29 -54.31
N VAL A 558 29.29 -15.22 -53.21
CA VAL A 558 30.66 -15.75 -53.12
C VAL A 558 30.69 -17.01 -52.24
N ILE A 559 31.09 -18.13 -52.84
CA ILE A 559 31.48 -19.34 -52.12
C ILE A 559 32.99 -19.49 -52.27
N ALA A 560 33.71 -19.36 -51.15
CA ALA A 560 35.17 -19.44 -51.13
C ALA A 560 35.64 -20.54 -50.17
N SER A 561 36.75 -21.19 -50.53
CA SER A 561 37.46 -22.14 -49.69
C SER A 561 38.96 -21.95 -49.88
N GLY A 562 39.72 -21.91 -48.78
CA GLY A 562 41.18 -21.75 -48.83
C GLY A 562 41.94 -23.01 -49.25
N THR A 563 41.28 -24.18 -49.27
CA THR A 563 41.93 -25.47 -49.56
C THR A 563 41.26 -26.21 -50.70
N LYS A 564 39.95 -26.41 -50.60
CA LYS A 564 39.15 -27.19 -51.55
C LYS A 564 37.69 -26.76 -51.53
N LEU A 565 37.13 -26.47 -52.70
CA LEU A 565 35.69 -26.34 -52.89
C LEU A 565 35.18 -27.54 -53.67
N ARG A 566 34.19 -28.25 -53.14
CA ARG A 566 33.65 -29.47 -53.74
C ARG A 566 32.12 -29.40 -53.82
N LEU A 567 31.59 -29.58 -55.02
CA LEU A 567 30.16 -29.66 -55.31
C LEU A 567 29.85 -31.08 -55.75
N VAL A 568 28.90 -31.75 -55.12
CA VAL A 568 28.56 -33.16 -55.41
C VAL A 568 27.06 -33.35 -55.55
N SER A 569 26.66 -34.23 -56.48
CA SER A 569 25.26 -34.62 -56.64
C SER A 569 25.17 -36.01 -57.26
N GLY A 570 24.89 -37.02 -56.44
CA GLY A 570 24.77 -38.41 -56.90
C GLY A 570 26.02 -38.87 -57.66
N GLU A 571 25.89 -39.13 -58.96
CA GLU A 571 26.97 -39.62 -59.82
C GLU A 571 27.81 -38.49 -60.48
N SER A 572 27.66 -37.23 -60.06
CA SER A 572 28.47 -36.10 -60.53
C SER A 572 29.22 -35.37 -59.41
N ALA A 573 30.39 -34.81 -59.74
CA ALA A 573 31.16 -33.95 -58.85
C ALA A 573 32.03 -32.91 -59.59
N ILE A 574 32.16 -31.74 -58.99
CA ILE A 574 33.10 -30.67 -59.36
C ILE A 574 34.01 -30.41 -58.16
N GLU A 575 35.32 -30.31 -58.38
CA GLU A 575 36.30 -30.00 -57.34
C GLU A 575 37.28 -28.92 -57.81
N LEU A 576 37.35 -27.82 -57.06
CA LEU A 576 38.33 -26.75 -57.21
C LEU A 576 39.36 -26.86 -56.08
N ASN A 577 40.63 -26.98 -56.42
CA ASN A 577 41.71 -27.14 -55.45
C ASN A 577 42.55 -25.86 -55.33
N ALA A 578 43.12 -25.59 -54.15
CA ALA A 578 43.95 -24.41 -53.90
C ALA A 578 45.21 -24.33 -54.78
N ASN A 579 45.67 -25.44 -55.35
CA ASN A 579 46.77 -25.48 -56.31
C ASN A 579 46.35 -25.16 -57.77
N GLY A 580 45.10 -24.72 -57.98
CA GLY A 580 44.55 -24.40 -59.30
C GLY A 580 44.00 -25.60 -60.08
N LYS A 581 44.07 -26.82 -59.55
CA LYS A 581 43.54 -28.02 -60.22
C LYS A 581 42.01 -28.06 -60.16
N ILE A 582 41.37 -28.13 -61.32
CA ILE A 582 39.91 -28.29 -61.47
C ILE A 582 39.63 -29.71 -61.96
N ASN A 583 38.77 -30.45 -61.22
CA ASN A 583 38.32 -31.78 -61.60
C ASN A 583 36.81 -31.79 -61.82
N LEU A 584 36.36 -32.42 -62.91
CA LEU A 584 34.95 -32.66 -63.23
C LEU A 584 34.76 -34.16 -63.52
N ILE A 585 33.74 -34.78 -62.93
CA ILE A 585 33.34 -36.17 -63.23
C ILE A 585 31.81 -36.27 -63.32
N GLY A 586 31.32 -37.05 -64.27
CA GLY A 586 29.89 -37.34 -64.47
C GLY A 586 29.67 -38.38 -65.56
N LYS A 587 28.41 -38.74 -65.81
CA LYS A 587 28.01 -39.65 -66.90
C LYS A 587 28.03 -39.00 -68.28
N GLU A 588 27.70 -37.71 -68.33
CA GLU A 588 27.65 -36.87 -69.52
C GLU A 588 27.96 -35.43 -69.09
N PHE A 589 28.50 -34.61 -70.00
CA PHE A 589 28.63 -33.16 -69.83
C PHE A 589 28.26 -32.47 -71.14
N ASN A 590 27.58 -31.32 -71.02
CA ASN A 590 27.20 -30.49 -72.16
C ASN A 590 27.57 -29.03 -71.87
N PHE A 591 28.36 -28.42 -72.74
CA PHE A 591 28.64 -26.99 -72.73
C PHE A 591 28.05 -26.36 -73.99
N PHE A 592 27.08 -25.47 -73.83
CA PHE A 592 26.46 -24.71 -74.90
C PHE A 592 26.74 -23.23 -74.70
N VAL A 593 27.24 -22.55 -75.75
CA VAL A 593 27.56 -21.12 -75.73
C VAL A 593 26.94 -20.48 -76.97
N GLU A 594 26.18 -19.40 -76.79
CA GLU A 594 25.54 -18.67 -77.90
C GLU A 594 26.53 -17.83 -78.72
N GLY A 595 27.63 -17.40 -78.09
CA GLY A 595 28.77 -16.74 -78.73
C GLY A 595 30.00 -17.66 -78.85
N ASP A 596 31.19 -17.09 -78.72
CA ASP A 596 32.45 -17.84 -78.83
C ASP A 596 32.80 -18.60 -77.54
N GLY A 597 33.25 -19.85 -77.68
CA GLY A 597 33.85 -20.65 -76.61
C GLY A 597 35.36 -20.83 -76.80
N TYR A 598 36.15 -20.57 -75.76
CA TYR A 598 37.61 -20.68 -75.79
C TYR A 598 38.11 -21.71 -74.76
N ILE A 599 38.94 -22.66 -75.20
CA ILE A 599 39.68 -23.59 -74.33
C ILE A 599 41.17 -23.40 -74.60
N THR A 600 41.85 -22.74 -73.66
CA THR A 600 43.28 -22.39 -73.80
C THR A 600 44.07 -23.01 -72.66
N THR A 601 45.21 -23.61 -72.98
CA THR A 601 46.16 -24.12 -71.98
C THR A 601 47.52 -23.46 -72.19
N GLY A 602 48.16 -22.99 -71.12
CA GLY A 602 49.57 -22.59 -71.17
C GLY A 602 50.54 -23.76 -71.41
N GLY A 603 50.05 -25.00 -71.28
CA GLY A 603 50.74 -26.25 -71.61
C GLY A 603 50.03 -27.04 -72.72
N LYS A 604 49.97 -28.37 -72.59
CA LYS A 604 49.30 -29.26 -73.56
C LYS A 604 47.81 -29.45 -73.24
N LEU A 605 46.97 -29.48 -74.27
CA LEU A 605 45.58 -29.93 -74.19
C LEU A 605 45.49 -31.40 -74.64
N HIS A 606 44.96 -32.25 -73.77
CA HIS A 606 44.78 -33.68 -74.03
C HIS A 606 43.29 -34.01 -74.14
N LEU A 607 42.86 -34.56 -75.28
CA LEU A 607 41.50 -35.02 -75.52
C LEU A 607 41.51 -36.53 -75.72
N ASN A 608 40.74 -37.27 -74.91
CA ASN A 608 40.58 -38.73 -74.98
C ASN A 608 41.88 -39.56 -74.78
N THR A 609 42.76 -39.15 -73.87
CA THR A 609 43.98 -39.92 -73.55
C THR A 609 43.67 -41.26 -72.86
N SER A 610 44.06 -42.37 -73.48
CA SER A 610 43.87 -43.73 -72.95
C SER A 610 44.55 -43.95 -71.59
N GLY A 611 43.86 -44.57 -70.65
CA GLY A 611 44.39 -44.93 -69.33
C GLY A 611 44.33 -43.80 -68.27
N THR A 612 43.75 -42.65 -68.60
CA THR A 612 43.59 -41.53 -67.65
C THR A 612 42.56 -41.89 -66.58
N LYS A 613 42.90 -41.69 -65.30
CA LYS A 613 41.97 -41.83 -64.17
C LYS A 613 41.33 -40.48 -63.82
N PRO A 614 40.05 -40.46 -63.40
CA PRO A 614 39.41 -39.23 -62.94
C PRO A 614 40.17 -38.58 -61.78
N GLY A 615 40.29 -37.25 -61.79
CA GLY A 615 40.96 -36.50 -60.73
C GLY A 615 40.16 -36.34 -59.43
N THR A 616 38.88 -36.74 -59.44
CA THR A 616 37.96 -36.75 -58.29
C THR A 616 36.96 -37.91 -58.41
N THR A 617 36.16 -38.16 -57.37
CA THR A 617 35.13 -39.20 -57.30
C THR A 617 33.75 -38.59 -57.11
N ALA A 618 32.71 -39.20 -57.69
CA ALA A 618 31.32 -38.87 -57.35
C ALA A 618 30.87 -39.70 -56.13
N PRO A 619 29.94 -39.22 -55.29
CA PRO A 619 29.45 -39.98 -54.15
C PRO A 619 28.59 -41.20 -54.52
N GLY A 620 28.02 -41.24 -55.72
CA GLY A 620 27.22 -42.36 -56.25
C GLY A 620 25.71 -42.19 -56.08
N SER A 621 24.93 -43.08 -56.70
CA SER A 621 23.46 -43.01 -56.72
C SER A 621 22.81 -43.09 -55.32
N GLY A 622 23.51 -43.66 -54.34
CA GLY A 622 23.06 -43.76 -52.95
C GLY A 622 23.12 -42.45 -52.15
N HIS A 623 23.80 -41.40 -52.65
CA HIS A 623 24.11 -40.20 -51.86
C HIS A 623 22.88 -39.48 -51.30
N LYS A 624 21.77 -39.48 -52.02
CA LYS A 624 20.49 -38.95 -51.52
C LYS A 624 20.04 -39.69 -50.25
N GLY A 625 20.10 -41.02 -50.28
CA GLY A 625 19.73 -41.86 -49.15
C GLY A 625 20.63 -41.62 -47.94
N ASP A 626 21.92 -41.36 -48.16
CA ASP A 626 22.87 -41.02 -47.09
C ASP A 626 22.50 -39.70 -46.40
N ILE A 627 22.15 -38.65 -47.17
CA ILE A 627 21.71 -37.36 -46.64
C ILE A 627 20.37 -37.50 -45.91
N ASP A 628 19.40 -38.19 -46.51
CA ASP A 628 18.10 -38.44 -45.89
C ASP A 628 18.27 -39.16 -44.54
N ALA A 629 19.12 -40.18 -44.48
CA ALA A 629 19.44 -40.90 -43.24
C ALA A 629 20.11 -39.99 -42.20
N ALA A 630 21.07 -39.14 -42.60
CA ALA A 630 21.73 -38.19 -41.72
C ALA A 630 20.76 -37.15 -41.15
N VAL A 631 19.81 -36.65 -41.96
CA VAL A 631 18.73 -35.76 -41.51
C VAL A 631 17.86 -36.49 -40.49
N GLN A 632 17.32 -37.66 -40.82
CA GLN A 632 16.43 -38.42 -39.93
C GLN A 632 17.11 -38.76 -38.59
N ALA A 633 18.42 -39.02 -38.60
CA ALA A 633 19.19 -39.27 -37.38
C ALA A 633 19.18 -38.07 -36.39
N LYS A 634 19.06 -36.82 -36.87
CA LYS A 634 18.95 -35.63 -35.99
C LYS A 634 17.56 -35.46 -35.36
N PHE A 635 16.54 -36.15 -35.88
CA PHE A 635 15.14 -36.05 -35.41
C PHE A 635 14.60 -37.36 -34.82
N ALA A 636 15.35 -38.45 -34.88
CA ALA A 636 14.96 -39.71 -34.30
C ALA A 636 14.81 -39.56 -32.77
N PRO A 637 13.71 -40.04 -32.16
CA PRO A 637 13.58 -40.03 -30.71
C PRO A 637 14.71 -40.88 -30.12
N GLU A 638 15.47 -40.32 -29.18
CA GLU A 638 16.40 -41.12 -28.38
C GLU A 638 15.61 -42.27 -27.75
N LYS A 639 15.98 -43.52 -28.06
CA LYS A 639 15.47 -44.67 -27.31
C LYS A 639 15.93 -44.50 -25.87
N GLN A 640 15.02 -44.04 -25.01
CA GLN A 640 15.21 -44.05 -23.57
C GLN A 640 15.58 -45.48 -23.15
N LYS A 641 16.85 -45.70 -22.78
CA LYS A 641 17.19 -46.83 -21.92
C LYS A 641 16.47 -46.59 -20.59
N LYS A 642 15.42 -47.39 -20.33
CA LYS A 642 14.86 -47.53 -18.99
C LYS A 642 16.01 -47.92 -18.04
N GLY A 643 16.28 -47.09 -17.04
CA GLY A 643 17.19 -47.45 -15.96
C GLY A 643 17.66 -46.28 -15.11
N GLY A 644 16.90 -45.99 -14.04
CA GLY A 644 17.43 -45.49 -12.77
C GLY A 644 17.86 -44.03 -12.69
N ALA A 645 17.53 -43.40 -11.56
CA ALA A 645 17.99 -42.07 -11.17
C ALA A 645 19.50 -41.89 -11.45
N ALA A 646 19.85 -40.79 -12.14
CA ALA A 646 21.23 -40.43 -12.40
C ALA A 646 21.92 -40.06 -11.08
N LYS A 647 22.67 -41.01 -10.52
CA LYS A 647 23.74 -40.77 -9.54
C LYS A 647 24.86 -39.98 -10.22
N ALA A 648 25.38 -38.98 -9.52
CA ALA A 648 26.54 -38.19 -9.90
C ALA A 648 27.77 -39.08 -10.20
N PRO A 649 28.59 -38.74 -11.22
CA PRO A 649 29.90 -39.37 -11.38
C PRO A 649 30.86 -38.91 -10.29
N ALA A 650 31.54 -39.89 -9.70
CA ALA A 650 32.57 -39.71 -8.69
C ALA A 650 33.84 -39.06 -9.26
N THR A 651 34.36 -38.13 -8.47
CA THR A 651 35.76 -37.77 -8.22
C THR A 651 36.84 -38.51 -9.02
N GLN A 652 37.60 -37.76 -9.83
CA GLN A 652 39.01 -38.03 -10.07
C GLN A 652 39.87 -36.92 -9.46
N THR A 653 40.86 -37.40 -8.72
CA THR A 653 41.85 -36.73 -7.88
C THR A 653 42.63 -35.61 -8.57
N ALA A 654 42.67 -34.43 -7.95
CA ALA A 654 43.63 -33.38 -8.23
C ALA A 654 44.81 -33.49 -7.24
N GLN A 655 46.03 -33.60 -7.78
CA GLN A 655 47.27 -33.48 -7.03
C GLN A 655 47.64 -32.01 -6.81
N SER A 656 48.27 -31.80 -5.67
CA SER A 656 48.77 -30.56 -5.06
C SER A 656 49.89 -29.86 -5.82
N ALA A 657 49.92 -28.51 -5.76
CA ALA A 657 51.17 -27.72 -5.73
C ALA A 657 50.97 -26.30 -5.14
N THR A 658 51.47 -26.13 -3.92
CA THR A 658 52.25 -25.02 -3.30
C THR A 658 52.21 -23.54 -3.77
N LYS A 659 52.38 -22.66 -2.77
CA LYS A 659 52.35 -21.18 -2.74
C LYS A 659 53.61 -20.45 -3.27
N ALA A 660 53.36 -19.22 -3.76
CA ALA A 660 54.11 -17.93 -3.70
C ALA A 660 55.39 -17.75 -4.58
N PRO A 661 55.81 -16.52 -5.01
CA PRO A 661 55.56 -15.18 -4.42
C PRO A 661 55.27 -13.99 -5.40
N VAL A 662 55.16 -12.80 -4.81
CA VAL A 662 54.87 -11.46 -5.37
C VAL A 662 56.11 -10.78 -5.99
N ALA A 663 56.00 -10.13 -7.16
CA ALA A 663 56.44 -8.73 -7.43
C ALA A 663 56.40 -8.33 -8.93
N GLN A 664 55.68 -7.23 -9.22
CA GLN A 664 55.90 -6.11 -10.16
C GLN A 664 56.54 -6.34 -11.55
N THR A 665 55.80 -5.98 -12.63
CA THR A 665 55.95 -4.72 -13.40
C THR A 665 54.97 -4.68 -14.59
N ALA A 666 54.68 -3.45 -15.04
CA ALA A 666 53.55 -3.05 -15.89
C ALA A 666 53.69 -3.37 -17.39
N GLN A 667 52.55 -3.59 -18.06
CA GLN A 667 52.19 -2.92 -19.32
C GLN A 667 50.67 -3.03 -19.55
N SER A 668 50.03 -1.88 -19.75
CA SER A 668 48.59 -1.68 -19.86
C SER A 668 48.07 -2.05 -21.25
N ALA A 669 47.32 -3.14 -21.35
CA ALA A 669 46.41 -3.38 -22.47
C ALA A 669 44.99 -2.94 -22.08
N THR A 670 44.41 -2.03 -22.85
CA THR A 670 43.02 -1.57 -22.70
C THR A 670 42.06 -2.75 -22.88
N LYS A 671 41.14 -2.94 -21.92
CA LYS A 671 40.02 -3.88 -22.06
C LYS A 671 39.02 -3.30 -23.09
N PRO A 672 38.44 -4.10 -24.00
CA PRO A 672 37.49 -3.60 -25.01
C PRO A 672 36.34 -2.82 -24.36
N GLY A 673 36.08 -1.60 -24.84
CA GLY A 673 34.98 -0.75 -24.36
C GLY A 673 35.26 0.05 -23.07
N ARG A 674 36.51 0.13 -22.59
CA ARG A 674 36.93 1.01 -21.47
C ARG A 674 37.93 2.06 -21.94
N ILE A 675 37.84 3.26 -21.37
CA ILE A 675 38.85 4.32 -21.57
C ILE A 675 40.17 3.92 -20.90
N ASP A 676 41.29 4.41 -21.44
CA ASP A 676 42.64 4.16 -20.91
C ASP A 676 42.74 4.60 -19.43
N ASN A 677 43.41 3.80 -18.60
CA ASN A 677 43.66 4.12 -17.20
C ASN A 677 44.43 5.44 -17.01
N ARG A 678 45.24 5.86 -17.99
CA ARG A 678 45.90 7.18 -18.01
C ARG A 678 44.88 8.31 -18.06
N VAL A 679 43.84 8.16 -18.88
CA VAL A 679 42.70 9.09 -18.98
C VAL A 679 41.93 9.11 -17.67
N VAL A 680 41.62 7.94 -17.09
CA VAL A 680 40.92 7.85 -15.80
C VAL A 680 41.68 8.61 -14.71
N LYS A 681 42.99 8.38 -14.60
CA LYS A 681 43.83 9.04 -13.59
C LYS A 681 43.90 10.56 -13.76
N SER A 682 44.02 11.05 -15.00
CA SER A 682 44.04 12.50 -15.25
C SER A 682 42.69 13.14 -14.94
N VAL A 683 41.57 12.57 -15.39
CA VAL A 683 40.25 13.15 -15.05
C VAL A 683 39.99 13.10 -13.54
N MET A 684 40.41 12.04 -12.84
CA MET A 684 40.36 11.99 -11.37
C MET A 684 41.19 13.10 -10.70
N ALA A 685 42.37 13.42 -11.23
CA ALA A 685 43.20 14.51 -10.75
C ALA A 685 42.55 15.88 -10.99
N SER A 686 41.92 16.05 -12.15
CA SER A 686 41.25 17.31 -12.52
C SER A 686 39.97 17.59 -11.74
N GLU A 687 39.14 16.56 -11.49
CA GLU A 687 37.87 16.67 -10.76
C GLU A 687 38.05 16.65 -9.23
N GLY A 688 39.18 16.12 -8.74
CA GLY A 688 39.47 16.05 -7.31
C GLY A 688 38.76 14.89 -6.59
N SER A 689 39.31 14.53 -5.43
CA SER A 689 38.87 13.35 -4.67
C SER A 689 37.59 13.57 -3.84
N ALA A 690 37.19 14.81 -3.62
CA ALA A 690 35.92 15.21 -3.01
C ALA A 690 35.64 16.69 -3.29
N GLY A 691 34.36 17.05 -3.41
CA GLY A 691 33.94 18.42 -3.64
C GLY A 691 32.46 18.64 -3.36
N GLU A 692 31.97 19.84 -3.68
CA GLU A 692 30.56 20.19 -3.68
C GLU A 692 30.24 21.06 -4.91
N GLN A 693 29.29 20.61 -5.73
CA GLN A 693 28.89 21.30 -6.95
C GLN A 693 27.37 21.44 -6.98
N GLY A 694 26.89 22.69 -6.98
CA GLY A 694 25.45 22.99 -6.96
C GLY A 694 24.72 22.52 -5.69
N GLY A 695 25.38 22.57 -4.53
CA GLY A 695 24.79 22.15 -3.25
C GLY A 695 24.81 20.63 -3.00
N ARG A 696 25.48 19.85 -3.86
CA ARG A 696 25.55 18.39 -3.78
C ARG A 696 26.99 17.94 -3.67
N ARG A 697 27.26 17.00 -2.74
CA ARG A 697 28.58 16.36 -2.60
C ARG A 697 28.94 15.59 -3.86
N GLU A 698 30.22 15.60 -4.22
CA GLU A 698 30.75 14.86 -5.37
C GLU A 698 32.06 14.12 -5.03
N LEU A 699 32.35 13.08 -5.80
CA LEU A 699 33.61 12.31 -5.79
C LEU A 699 34.07 12.13 -7.24
N TYR A 700 35.24 12.65 -7.61
CA TYR A 700 35.81 12.55 -8.97
C TYR A 700 34.83 12.98 -10.08
N GLY A 701 34.03 14.02 -9.82
CA GLY A 701 33.04 14.56 -10.77
C GLY A 701 31.67 13.84 -10.76
N PHE A 702 31.51 12.76 -9.99
CA PHE A 702 30.21 12.09 -9.81
C PHE A 702 29.45 12.71 -8.63
N ARG A 703 28.26 13.28 -8.87
CA ARG A 703 27.45 13.95 -7.84
C ARG A 703 26.50 12.98 -7.13
N LYS A 704 26.32 13.16 -5.82
CA LYS A 704 25.34 12.42 -5.02
C LYS A 704 23.92 12.64 -5.57
N GLY A 705 23.20 11.55 -5.81
CA GLY A 705 21.83 11.55 -6.36
C GLY A 705 21.73 11.61 -7.89
N ASN A 706 22.85 11.69 -8.63
CA ASN A 706 22.87 11.57 -10.09
C ASN A 706 23.37 10.17 -10.49
N GLY A 707 22.51 9.17 -10.35
CA GLY A 707 22.83 7.75 -10.58
C GLY A 707 23.53 7.09 -9.37
N ASN A 708 24.02 5.87 -9.56
CA ASN A 708 24.62 5.06 -8.48
C ASN A 708 26.15 5.12 -8.39
N ALA A 709 26.81 5.88 -9.27
CA ALA A 709 28.28 5.96 -9.33
C ALA A 709 28.88 6.53 -8.05
N TYR A 710 28.33 7.65 -7.55
CA TYR A 710 28.78 8.26 -6.28
C TYR A 710 28.71 7.27 -5.11
N ASP A 711 27.59 6.56 -4.97
CA ASP A 711 27.38 5.63 -3.85
C ASP A 711 28.30 4.42 -3.93
N LYS A 712 28.57 3.90 -5.14
CA LYS A 712 29.52 2.79 -5.36
C LYS A 712 30.96 3.18 -5.07
N ILE A 713 31.38 4.36 -5.54
CA ILE A 713 32.72 4.90 -5.27
C ILE A 713 32.88 5.16 -3.77
N LEU A 714 31.87 5.75 -3.11
CA LEU A 714 31.88 5.98 -1.67
C LEU A 714 31.89 4.67 -0.88
N ALA A 715 31.15 3.65 -1.31
CA ALA A 715 31.17 2.33 -0.70
C ALA A 715 32.54 1.65 -0.83
N ALA A 716 33.18 1.73 -2.00
CA ALA A 716 34.53 1.22 -2.22
C ALA A 716 35.55 1.98 -1.35
N ARG A 717 35.47 3.32 -1.30
CA ARG A 717 36.31 4.15 -0.42
C ARG A 717 36.14 3.80 1.05
N ASN A 718 34.91 3.65 1.53
CA ASN A 718 34.64 3.33 2.93
C ASN A 718 35.15 1.93 3.31
N LYS A 719 35.14 0.99 2.37
CA LYS A 719 35.55 -0.40 2.61
C LYS A 719 37.05 -0.63 2.43
N TYR A 720 37.68 0.01 1.45
CA TYR A 720 39.06 -0.29 1.02
C TYR A 720 40.02 0.90 1.17
N GLY A 721 39.52 2.08 1.56
CA GLY A 721 40.31 3.30 1.71
C GLY A 721 40.38 4.15 0.44
N GLN A 722 40.59 5.45 0.63
CA GLN A 722 40.76 6.41 -0.46
C GLN A 722 42.08 6.15 -1.20
N GLY A 723 42.02 6.07 -2.53
CA GLY A 723 43.15 5.76 -3.40
C GLY A 723 43.42 4.26 -3.58
N SER A 724 42.54 3.39 -3.07
CA SER A 724 42.65 1.93 -3.25
C SER A 724 42.44 1.49 -4.70
N ALA A 725 42.96 0.31 -5.06
CA ALA A 725 42.77 -0.26 -6.39
C ALA A 725 41.29 -0.57 -6.67
N GLU A 726 40.54 -0.92 -5.62
CA GLU A 726 39.12 -1.21 -5.65
C GLU A 726 38.28 0.06 -5.86
N GLU A 727 38.64 1.18 -5.20
CA GLU A 727 38.04 2.48 -5.51
C GLU A 727 38.35 2.90 -6.95
N PHE A 728 39.60 2.76 -7.38
CA PHE A 728 40.01 3.08 -8.75
C PHE A 728 39.24 2.25 -9.79
N GLU A 729 38.99 0.98 -9.52
CA GLU A 729 38.22 0.12 -10.43
C GLU A 729 36.75 0.55 -10.54
N GLU A 730 36.11 0.97 -9.44
CA GLU A 730 34.76 1.52 -9.47
C GLU A 730 34.69 2.87 -10.19
N VAL A 731 35.69 3.74 -9.97
CA VAL A 731 35.81 5.01 -10.71
C VAL A 731 36.03 4.76 -12.20
N SER A 732 36.92 3.84 -12.57
CA SER A 732 37.22 3.49 -13.96
C SER A 732 36.00 2.92 -14.69
N LYS A 733 35.19 2.08 -14.03
CA LYS A 733 33.91 1.59 -14.59
C LYS A 733 32.91 2.73 -14.82
N ALA A 734 32.70 3.56 -13.80
CA ALA A 734 31.74 4.67 -13.88
C ALA A 734 32.14 5.69 -14.96
N MET A 735 33.43 6.02 -15.02
CA MET A 735 33.97 6.96 -15.98
C MET A 735 33.97 6.41 -17.41
N SER A 736 34.22 5.11 -17.60
CA SER A 736 34.07 4.45 -18.91
C SER A 736 32.62 4.48 -19.41
N ALA A 737 31.63 4.30 -18.53
CA ALA A 737 30.22 4.40 -18.89
C ALA A 737 29.81 5.85 -19.28
N SER A 738 30.32 6.84 -18.54
CA SER A 738 30.15 8.26 -18.85
C SER A 738 30.77 8.61 -20.21
N ALA A 739 32.02 8.19 -20.45
CA ALA A 739 32.75 8.38 -21.70
C ALA A 739 32.04 7.75 -22.90
N LYS A 740 31.51 6.52 -22.75
CA LYS A 740 30.70 5.86 -23.79
C LYS A 740 29.46 6.68 -24.13
N SER A 741 28.74 7.13 -23.10
CA SER A 741 27.49 7.90 -23.27
C SER A 741 27.75 9.27 -23.90
N ALA A 742 28.90 9.88 -23.61
CA ALA A 742 29.29 11.17 -24.17
C ALA A 742 29.87 11.09 -25.59
N GLY A 743 30.09 9.89 -26.13
CA GLY A 743 30.72 9.69 -27.43
C GLY A 743 32.24 9.83 -27.43
N ALA A 744 32.89 9.85 -26.26
CA ALA A 744 34.35 9.97 -26.14
C ALA A 744 35.08 8.76 -26.76
N LEU A 745 34.47 7.57 -26.69
CA LEU A 745 35.03 6.33 -27.27
C LEU A 745 35.05 6.31 -28.80
N ASN A 746 34.49 7.32 -29.48
CA ASN A 746 34.59 7.46 -30.93
C ASN A 746 35.94 8.03 -31.39
N PHE A 747 36.78 8.50 -30.46
CA PHE A 747 38.05 9.16 -30.75
C PHE A 747 39.23 8.30 -30.30
N THR A 748 40.29 8.25 -31.10
CA THR A 748 41.48 7.43 -30.78
C THR A 748 42.46 8.12 -29.84
N ASP A 749 42.46 9.46 -29.82
CA ASP A 749 43.38 10.26 -29.00
C ASP A 749 42.97 10.29 -27.50
N PRO A 750 43.86 9.92 -26.57
CA PRO A 750 43.58 9.93 -25.13
C PRO A 750 43.25 11.31 -24.55
N GLY A 751 43.84 12.39 -25.08
CA GLY A 751 43.54 13.76 -24.65
C GLY A 751 42.15 14.21 -25.09
N LYS A 752 41.71 13.83 -26.30
CA LYS A 752 40.32 14.01 -26.75
C LYS A 752 39.35 13.24 -25.86
N GLN A 753 39.65 11.97 -25.55
CA GLN A 753 38.84 11.15 -24.66
C GLN A 753 38.71 11.76 -23.25
N GLY A 754 39.82 12.23 -22.66
CA GLY A 754 39.83 12.86 -21.34
C GLY A 754 39.03 14.15 -21.29
N ALA A 755 39.21 15.02 -22.28
CA ALA A 755 38.48 16.29 -22.36
C ALA A 755 36.97 16.09 -22.51
N ILE A 756 36.53 15.16 -23.36
CA ILE A 756 35.10 14.86 -23.57
C ILE A 756 34.49 14.22 -22.31
N THR A 757 35.25 13.36 -21.64
CA THR A 757 34.80 12.69 -20.41
C THR A 757 34.63 13.70 -19.25
N SER A 758 35.58 14.61 -19.08
CA SER A 758 35.47 15.73 -18.12
C SER A 758 34.24 16.61 -18.43
N LEU A 759 34.03 16.93 -19.72
CA LEU A 759 32.87 17.71 -20.15
C LEU A 759 31.54 17.05 -19.76
N ALA A 760 31.46 15.73 -19.92
CA ALA A 760 30.26 14.97 -19.59
C ALA A 760 29.94 14.98 -18.09
N HIS A 761 30.95 15.04 -17.20
CA HIS A 761 30.71 15.22 -15.77
C HIS A 761 30.13 16.60 -15.44
N MET A 762 30.56 17.62 -16.17
CA MET A 762 30.09 18.98 -15.95
C MET A 762 28.70 19.28 -16.52
N ARG A 763 28.36 18.73 -17.70
CA ARG A 763 27.16 19.09 -18.48
C ARG A 763 26.25 17.91 -18.83
N GLY A 764 26.61 16.71 -18.35
CA GLY A 764 25.96 15.47 -18.75
C GLY A 764 26.36 15.03 -20.17
N PRO A 765 26.09 13.76 -20.52
CA PRO A 765 26.43 13.22 -21.85
C PRO A 765 25.81 14.02 -23.00
N SER A 766 24.53 14.39 -22.90
CA SER A 766 23.83 15.15 -23.96
C SER A 766 24.37 16.58 -24.12
N GLY A 767 24.77 17.23 -23.02
CA GLY A 767 25.41 18.55 -23.08
C GLY A 767 26.80 18.47 -23.73
N ALA A 768 27.56 17.41 -23.43
CA ALA A 768 28.85 17.17 -24.07
C ALA A 768 28.70 16.96 -25.59
N GLN A 769 27.75 16.12 -26.02
CA GLN A 769 27.49 15.88 -27.44
C GLN A 769 27.03 17.14 -28.17
N ALA A 770 26.19 17.98 -27.54
CA ALA A 770 25.75 19.24 -28.10
C ALA A 770 26.91 20.23 -28.32
N ILE A 771 27.85 20.32 -27.37
CA ILE A 771 29.04 21.16 -27.49
C ILE A 771 29.95 20.66 -28.62
N LEU A 772 30.13 19.34 -28.75
CA LEU A 772 30.93 18.75 -29.84
C LEU A 772 30.30 18.98 -31.21
N ASN A 773 28.97 18.85 -31.34
CA ASN A 773 28.26 19.20 -32.57
C ASN A 773 28.38 20.69 -32.89
N SER A 774 28.43 21.58 -31.88
CA SER A 774 28.61 23.02 -32.10
C SER A 774 30.00 23.36 -32.66
N MET A 775 31.02 22.55 -32.38
CA MET A 775 32.36 22.68 -33.01
C MET A 775 32.36 22.29 -34.49
N GLU A 776 31.40 21.46 -34.90
CA GLU A 776 31.20 21.08 -36.30
C GLU A 776 30.47 22.20 -37.05
N SER A 777 29.29 22.59 -36.58
CA SER A 777 28.39 23.50 -37.30
C SER A 777 28.76 24.99 -37.17
N GLY A 778 29.48 25.36 -36.12
CA GLY A 778 29.71 26.77 -35.76
C GLY A 778 28.49 27.46 -35.13
N GLU A 779 27.36 26.75 -34.99
CA GLU A 779 26.15 27.20 -34.31
C GLU A 779 25.95 26.44 -32.99
N ILE A 780 25.39 27.11 -31.99
CA ILE A 780 25.18 26.50 -30.66
C ILE A 780 24.04 25.49 -30.73
N ALA A 781 24.38 24.20 -30.79
CA ALA A 781 23.42 23.12 -30.69
C ALA A 781 22.89 23.00 -29.25
N LYS A 782 21.56 22.92 -29.08
CA LYS A 782 20.94 22.88 -27.74
C LYS A 782 20.85 21.46 -27.16
N THR A 783 20.63 20.44 -27.99
CA THR A 783 20.62 19.01 -27.65
C THR A 783 20.79 18.16 -28.92
N GLY A 784 21.46 17.01 -28.85
CA GLY A 784 21.51 16.05 -29.95
C GLY A 784 22.49 14.90 -29.73
N THR A 785 22.31 13.81 -30.49
CA THR A 785 23.29 12.73 -30.61
C THR A 785 24.51 13.25 -31.38
N LEU A 786 25.72 12.84 -30.97
CA LEU A 786 26.96 13.21 -31.67
C LEU A 786 26.89 12.75 -33.14
N THR A 787 27.05 13.66 -34.10
CA THR A 787 26.87 13.33 -35.53
C THR A 787 28.12 12.68 -36.13
N PRO A 788 27.99 11.81 -37.15
CA PRO A 788 29.14 11.25 -37.86
C PRO A 788 30.06 12.31 -38.45
N GLU A 789 29.52 13.44 -38.90
CA GLU A 789 30.26 14.58 -39.43
C GLU A 789 31.10 15.25 -38.34
N ALA A 790 30.53 15.44 -37.14
CA ALA A 790 31.25 15.99 -36.00
C ALA A 790 32.35 15.04 -35.53
N ILE A 791 32.08 13.73 -35.49
CA ILE A 791 33.10 12.71 -35.17
C ILE A 791 34.25 12.78 -36.16
N THR A 792 33.96 12.78 -37.46
CA THR A 792 34.97 12.81 -38.53
C THR A 792 35.80 14.09 -38.47
N LYS A 793 35.15 15.25 -38.28
CA LYS A 793 35.83 16.54 -38.19
C LYS A 793 36.75 16.60 -36.97
N ILE A 794 36.25 16.20 -35.79
CA ILE A 794 37.00 16.24 -34.53
C ILE A 794 38.13 15.22 -34.53
N GLU A 795 37.94 14.02 -35.07
CA GLU A 795 39.00 13.00 -35.15
C GLU A 795 40.18 13.51 -36.00
N ASN A 796 39.90 14.23 -37.08
CA ASN A 796 40.93 14.80 -37.96
C ASN A 796 41.56 16.11 -37.44
N MET A 797 41.06 16.72 -36.36
CA MET A 797 41.72 17.89 -35.75
C MET A 797 43.01 17.47 -35.03
N SER A 798 44.02 18.34 -35.08
CA SER A 798 45.19 18.18 -34.20
C SER A 798 44.75 18.27 -32.73
N PRO A 799 45.42 17.57 -31.79
CA PRO A 799 45.07 17.67 -30.37
C PRO A 799 45.06 19.10 -29.84
N ALA A 800 46.00 19.95 -30.28
CA ALA A 800 46.07 21.35 -29.89
C ALA A 800 44.86 22.15 -30.39
N ASP A 801 44.50 21.97 -31.67
CA ASP A 801 43.33 22.65 -32.27
C ASP A 801 42.03 22.18 -31.61
N PHE A 802 41.93 20.89 -31.30
CA PHE A 802 40.78 20.34 -30.60
C PHE A 802 40.59 20.98 -29.22
N GLN A 803 41.64 21.05 -28.40
CA GLN A 803 41.52 21.63 -27.05
C GLN A 803 41.15 23.13 -27.10
N GLN A 804 41.72 23.88 -28.03
CA GLN A 804 41.38 25.29 -28.22
C GLN A 804 39.93 25.50 -28.70
N ASN A 805 39.50 24.73 -29.70
CA ASN A 805 38.14 24.80 -30.23
C ASN A 805 37.11 24.34 -29.18
N LEU A 806 37.43 23.31 -28.40
CA LEU A 806 36.56 22.81 -27.34
C LEU A 806 36.42 23.84 -26.21
N LEU A 807 37.52 24.50 -25.81
CA LEU A 807 37.48 25.56 -24.80
C LEU A 807 36.56 26.70 -25.24
N LYS A 808 36.69 27.18 -26.48
CA LYS A 808 35.85 28.23 -27.04
C LYS A 808 34.38 27.80 -27.08
N ALA A 809 34.10 26.60 -27.61
CA ALA A 809 32.75 26.07 -27.71
C ALA A 809 32.06 25.92 -26.34
N ARG A 810 32.79 25.49 -25.30
CA ARG A 810 32.27 25.40 -23.92
C ARG A 810 31.84 26.77 -23.39
N VAL A 811 32.66 27.80 -23.61
CA VAL A 811 32.38 29.17 -23.14
C VAL A 811 31.17 29.76 -23.86
N GLU A 812 31.08 29.59 -25.17
CA GLU A 812 29.95 30.08 -25.98
C GLU A 812 28.66 29.35 -25.63
N TYR A 813 28.71 28.02 -25.49
CA TYR A 813 27.57 27.21 -25.06
C TYR A 813 27.07 27.65 -23.67
N ASP A 814 27.95 27.78 -22.69
CA ASP A 814 27.53 28.14 -21.33
C ASP A 814 26.94 29.56 -21.25
N LYS A 815 27.49 30.51 -22.02
CA LYS A 815 26.90 31.86 -22.15
C LYS A 815 25.51 31.81 -22.76
N ALA A 816 25.31 31.03 -23.82
CA ALA A 816 24.03 30.95 -24.50
C ALA A 816 22.95 30.22 -23.68
N ILE A 817 23.34 29.17 -22.94
CA ILE A 817 22.40 28.34 -22.19
C ILE A 817 22.14 28.92 -20.79
N TYR A 818 23.17 29.39 -20.10
CA TYR A 818 23.08 29.81 -18.69
C TYR A 818 23.26 31.32 -18.48
N GLY A 819 23.59 32.09 -19.52
CA GLY A 819 23.87 33.53 -19.41
C GLY A 819 22.71 34.39 -18.94
N ASN A 820 21.47 33.89 -18.99
CA ASN A 820 20.28 34.58 -18.45
C ASN A 820 19.72 33.90 -17.17
N THR A 821 20.41 32.89 -16.64
CA THR A 821 19.95 32.17 -15.45
C THR A 821 20.30 32.94 -14.19
N ILE A 822 19.35 33.06 -13.26
CA ILE A 822 19.59 33.66 -11.93
C ILE A 822 19.90 32.54 -10.93
N THR A 823 20.98 32.71 -10.16
CA THR A 823 21.39 31.82 -9.08
C THR A 823 21.29 32.53 -7.73
N THR A 824 20.91 31.81 -6.68
CA THR A 824 20.82 32.34 -5.31
C THR A 824 21.87 31.69 -4.43
N GLN A 825 22.76 32.49 -3.85
CA GLN A 825 23.80 32.00 -2.92
C GLN A 825 23.82 32.92 -1.69
N GLY A 826 23.64 32.35 -0.49
CA GLY A 826 23.62 33.13 0.76
C GLY A 826 22.50 34.19 0.81
N GLY A 827 21.35 33.93 0.16
CA GLY A 827 20.21 34.85 0.13
C GLY A 827 20.30 36.00 -0.88
N LYS A 828 21.38 36.10 -1.67
CA LYS A 828 21.54 37.10 -2.74
C LYS A 828 21.44 36.46 -4.11
N GLN A 829 20.78 37.16 -5.04
CA GLN A 829 20.60 36.74 -6.43
C GLN A 829 21.71 37.31 -7.32
N TYR A 830 22.27 36.47 -8.18
CA TYR A 830 23.29 36.83 -9.16
C TYR A 830 22.92 36.26 -10.52
N ASN A 831 23.33 36.93 -11.61
CA ASN A 831 23.41 36.27 -12.90
C ASN A 831 24.45 35.14 -12.83
N TRP A 832 24.09 33.95 -13.31
CA TRP A 832 24.90 32.74 -13.19
C TRP A 832 26.26 32.88 -13.89
N TRP A 833 26.28 33.48 -15.09
CA TRP A 833 27.52 33.65 -15.85
C TRP A 833 28.44 34.67 -15.20
N ASP A 834 27.89 35.78 -14.70
CA ASP A 834 28.68 36.79 -13.98
C ASP A 834 29.29 36.22 -12.70
N ARG A 835 28.58 35.29 -12.04
CA ARG A 835 29.05 34.68 -10.79
C ARG A 835 30.12 33.61 -11.00
N TYR A 836 29.96 32.74 -11.99
CA TYR A 836 30.79 31.53 -12.15
C TYR A 836 31.68 31.55 -13.40
N GLY A 837 31.42 32.43 -14.37
CA GLY A 837 32.06 32.41 -15.69
C GLY A 837 33.58 32.55 -15.64
N THR A 838 34.12 33.45 -14.83
CA THR A 838 35.58 33.61 -14.66
C THR A 838 36.23 32.36 -14.08
N GLY A 839 35.57 31.67 -13.14
CA GLY A 839 36.06 30.42 -12.55
C GLY A 839 36.02 29.26 -13.55
N LEU A 840 34.95 29.18 -14.34
CA LEU A 840 34.78 28.16 -15.39
C LEU A 840 35.82 28.31 -16.50
N GLN A 841 36.09 29.54 -16.95
CA GLN A 841 37.12 29.80 -17.97
C GLN A 841 38.52 29.37 -17.50
N LYS A 842 38.88 29.66 -16.23
CA LYS A 842 40.15 29.21 -15.64
C LYS A 842 40.23 27.69 -15.55
N ARG A 843 39.13 27.02 -15.20
CA ARG A 843 39.04 25.56 -15.18
C ARG A 843 39.21 24.97 -16.57
N TYR A 844 38.51 25.50 -17.58
CA TYR A 844 38.61 25.01 -18.96
C TYR A 844 40.01 25.18 -19.55
N ALA A 845 40.69 26.30 -19.28
CA ALA A 845 42.07 26.49 -19.69
C ALA A 845 43.02 25.45 -19.05
N ARG A 846 42.87 25.20 -17.74
CA ARG A 846 43.66 24.18 -17.03
C ARG A 846 43.42 22.78 -17.59
N GLU A 847 42.16 22.40 -17.80
CA GLU A 847 41.80 21.10 -18.39
C GLU A 847 42.36 20.94 -19.80
N ALA A 848 42.31 22.00 -20.63
CA ALA A 848 42.88 21.99 -21.97
C ALA A 848 44.40 21.69 -21.94
N ASP A 849 45.16 22.35 -21.06
CA ASP A 849 46.59 22.10 -20.89
C ASP A 849 46.91 20.71 -20.33
N GLU A 850 46.07 20.21 -19.41
CA GLU A 850 46.22 18.88 -18.80
C GLU A 850 45.98 17.77 -19.82
N PHE A 851 44.87 17.84 -20.56
CA PHE A 851 44.50 16.82 -21.53
C PHE A 851 45.33 16.90 -22.81
N LEU A 852 45.87 18.07 -23.17
CA LEU A 852 46.81 18.18 -24.29
C LEU A 852 48.10 17.37 -24.05
N LYS A 853 48.55 17.24 -22.80
CA LYS A 853 49.73 16.43 -22.45
C LYS A 853 49.48 14.94 -22.65
N LEU A 854 48.24 14.46 -22.43
CA LEU A 854 47.87 13.06 -22.67
C LEU A 854 47.88 12.67 -24.14
N SER A 855 47.74 13.63 -25.05
CA SER A 855 47.82 13.39 -26.50
C SER A 855 49.25 13.19 -27.00
N GLY A 856 50.27 13.55 -26.20
CA GLY A 856 51.70 13.41 -26.54
C GLY A 856 52.41 12.24 -25.86
N GLU A 857 51.72 11.49 -25.00
CA GLU A 857 52.21 10.31 -24.26
C GLU A 857 51.70 8.98 -24.85
#